data_AF-A0A4Q8AFG0-F1
#
_entry.id   AF-A0A4Q8AFG0-F1
#
_cell.length_a   1.000
_cell.length_b   1.000
_cell.length_c   1.000
_cell.angle_alpha   90.00
_cell.angle_beta   90.00
_cell.angle_gamma   90.00
#
_symmetry.space_group_name_H-M   'P 1'
#
loop_
_entity.id
_entity.type
_entity.pdbx_description
1 polymer ?
#
loop_
_entity_poly.entity_id
_entity_poly.type
_entity_poly.pdbx_seq_one_letter_code
_entity_poly.pdbx_strand_id
1 'polypeptide(L)'
;MKRFEVRPFGDRALLIELEGLDDVLALQAELAEHPLPGQSEVVAAATTVLLRADSPAAARRLTERLRAGLPETSGTTGTGRLVEIDVMYDGDDLAEVSRLTGLSPEGVVAAHTGTEWTGAFGGFAPGFTYLGGGDPRLSVPRRDSPRTAVPAGSVALAGEYSAVYPRESPGGWQLIGRTDAVLWDLGREQPALIAPLDRVRFRAATERLTLASSTSDAAYAAPEAPDATAEAGLQVLDPGLQSLVQDLGRPGQAALGVPASGAADRPAAAQANRLLGNPAADAVVEILLARSRFRAVGDQVLALTGATAEAVITQAASDERRIERAAPFDAPFALLDGETLILSPATAGLRTYLGLRGGIAAESTLGSRATDSLSGLGPAPLTAGALLPRLASPGLRPVGSPEPGTLRLPDPHDDAATLRFVPGPRADWFGDEELARFSDQTWTVGSDSNRVGVRLQVTDRGRGAPGPLVRQHEGELASEPMVAGALQVPPSGLPVLFMADHPVTGGYPVIGTVIAEDLPVAAQLPPGSRIRFRAVAAGADPAEDSEPPSSASPATPKTPKTPAERNTVLKKVLIANRGEIAVRIARACADAGLKSVAVYSDPDADALHVRRADEAYPLSGTSGADTYLNIEKVLDAARRSGADAVHPGYGFLSENADFAQAVIDANLAWIGPDPETIRALGNKVTARDIAVAAGAPLVPGSDGPVETADAARAFAEEHGLPIIIKAAHGGGGRGMRIARELGEVEEAFASAVREAEVAFGRGECFVERFLDKPRHVEAQVLADRHGNVVVVGTRDCSLQRRNQKLVEEAPAPFLTDDQRSRIHEAAREICRTAGYTGAGTVEFLVAPDGLISFLEVNTRLQVEHPITEETTGVDLVAEQFRIAAGEPLSLTEDPAPRGHAFEFRINAEDPPRGFLPAPGDVTRFDVPTGAGVRVDTGVRTGSSVPAAYDSLMAKLIVVGATREQALVRARAALDEFEIEGVPSVLPFHRAVVADAAFTGSEAFGVYTTWIEDAFQPGDSAVEGSEDIALPARDGRRERITVDIDGKGVQVGVPADLLSALRAGGGAPSGTAAEEHDDGAAEALASPVEGNLVKWVAEDGARIEAGDPVAIVEAMKMESPVPAHRNGVFARGDQEPGQAVKRGEALGRIDG
;
A
#
# COMPACT_ATOMS: atom_id res chain seq x y z
N MET A 1 -34.84 -31.23 23.92
CA MET A 1 -33.63 -30.41 23.65
C MET A 1 -33.97 -29.52 22.47
N LYS A 2 -33.59 -28.24 22.46
CA LYS A 2 -33.99 -27.31 21.39
C LYS A 2 -33.30 -27.72 20.09
N ARG A 3 -34.09 -27.96 19.05
CA ARG A 3 -33.69 -28.46 17.72
C ARG A 3 -33.09 -27.38 16.81
N PHE A 4 -33.09 -26.13 17.27
CA PHE A 4 -32.60 -24.94 16.56
C PHE A 4 -32.47 -23.75 17.54
N GLU A 5 -31.74 -22.71 17.13
CA GLU A 5 -31.62 -21.44 17.86
C GLU A 5 -31.86 -20.24 16.94
N VAL A 6 -32.50 -19.18 17.44
CA VAL A 6 -32.75 -17.93 16.68
C VAL A 6 -32.05 -16.77 17.35
N ARG A 7 -31.04 -16.23 16.68
CA ARG A 7 -30.15 -15.16 17.17
C ARG A 7 -30.38 -13.87 16.37
N PRO A 8 -30.41 -12.69 17.02
CA PRO A 8 -30.41 -11.42 16.30
C PRO A 8 -29.15 -11.26 15.44
N PHE A 9 -29.28 -10.62 14.28
CA PHE A 9 -28.16 -10.23 13.42
C PHE A 9 -28.40 -8.79 12.96
N GLY A 10 -28.20 -7.83 13.87
CA GLY A 10 -28.57 -6.44 13.67
C GLY A 10 -30.04 -6.15 13.96
N ASP A 11 -30.51 -5.02 13.47
CA ASP A 11 -31.89 -4.54 13.64
C ASP A 11 -32.84 -5.02 12.54
N ARG A 12 -32.29 -5.49 11.40
CA ARG A 12 -33.07 -5.91 10.21
C ARG A 12 -32.80 -7.35 9.75
N ALA A 13 -32.02 -8.13 10.49
CA ALA A 13 -31.80 -9.53 10.16
C ALA A 13 -31.71 -10.41 11.42
N LEU A 14 -31.90 -11.71 11.21
CA LEU A 14 -31.75 -12.75 12.23
C LEU A 14 -31.09 -13.98 11.63
N LEU A 15 -30.34 -14.70 12.46
CA LEU A 15 -29.66 -15.94 12.13
C LEU A 15 -30.35 -17.12 12.83
N ILE A 16 -30.71 -18.13 12.06
CA ILE A 16 -31.28 -19.38 12.56
C ILE A 16 -30.17 -20.42 12.49
N GLU A 17 -29.83 -21.03 13.62
CA GLU A 17 -28.82 -22.08 13.74
C GLU A 17 -29.51 -23.45 13.87
N LEU A 18 -29.04 -24.42 13.07
CA LEU A 18 -29.66 -25.74 12.88
C LEU A 18 -28.61 -26.85 13.13
N GLU A 19 -29.08 -28.10 13.30
CA GLU A 19 -28.21 -29.24 13.65
C GLU A 19 -27.31 -29.71 12.49
N GLY A 20 -27.72 -29.47 11.24
CA GLY A 20 -26.95 -29.89 10.06
C GLY A 20 -27.47 -29.32 8.75
N LEU A 21 -26.73 -29.59 7.68
CA LEU A 21 -26.97 -29.03 6.35
C LEU A 21 -28.33 -29.43 5.76
N ASP A 22 -28.82 -30.64 6.01
CA ASP A 22 -30.13 -31.09 5.50
C ASP A 22 -31.29 -30.22 6.02
N ASP A 23 -31.25 -29.86 7.31
CA ASP A 23 -32.24 -28.97 7.92
C ASP A 23 -32.13 -27.55 7.38
N VAL A 24 -30.89 -27.08 7.11
CA VAL A 24 -30.63 -25.77 6.49
C VAL A 24 -31.25 -25.70 5.09
N LEU A 25 -30.97 -26.69 4.25
CA LEU A 25 -31.46 -26.75 2.88
C LEU A 25 -32.98 -26.86 2.84
N ALA A 26 -33.57 -27.68 3.71
CA ALA A 26 -35.02 -27.82 3.82
C ALA A 26 -35.69 -26.51 4.26
N LEU A 27 -35.11 -25.82 5.26
CA LEU A 27 -35.65 -24.55 5.75
C LEU A 27 -35.49 -23.42 4.73
N GLN A 28 -34.33 -23.34 4.05
CA GLN A 28 -34.11 -22.36 2.99
C GLN A 28 -35.12 -22.55 1.85
N ALA A 29 -35.32 -23.79 1.39
CA ALA A 29 -36.27 -24.10 0.33
C ALA A 29 -37.68 -23.64 0.70
N GLU A 30 -38.14 -24.00 1.92
CA GLU A 30 -39.45 -23.62 2.43
C GLU A 30 -39.61 -22.10 2.54
N LEU A 31 -38.62 -21.39 3.05
CA LEU A 31 -38.67 -19.93 3.20
C LEU A 31 -38.51 -19.19 1.86
N ALA A 32 -37.87 -19.80 0.86
CA ALA A 32 -37.76 -19.24 -0.48
C ALA A 32 -39.08 -19.40 -1.26
N GLU A 33 -39.74 -20.56 -1.15
CA GLU A 33 -41.01 -20.84 -1.81
C GLU A 33 -42.19 -20.15 -1.09
N HIS A 34 -42.15 -20.12 0.24
CA HIS A 34 -43.20 -19.56 1.10
C HIS A 34 -42.65 -18.46 2.04
N PRO A 35 -42.23 -17.30 1.51
CA PRO A 35 -41.68 -16.22 2.34
C PRO A 35 -42.64 -15.76 3.44
N LEU A 36 -42.09 -15.56 4.63
CA LEU A 36 -42.85 -15.05 5.76
C LEU A 36 -43.19 -13.54 5.57
N PRO A 37 -44.30 -13.03 6.12
CA PRO A 37 -44.62 -11.61 6.03
C PRO A 37 -43.50 -10.71 6.57
N GLY A 38 -42.97 -9.83 5.70
CA GLY A 38 -41.87 -8.92 6.01
C GLY A 38 -40.46 -9.50 5.78
N GLN A 39 -40.36 -10.76 5.32
CA GLN A 39 -39.11 -11.34 4.83
C GLN A 39 -38.73 -10.72 3.48
N SER A 40 -37.50 -10.22 3.38
CA SER A 40 -36.96 -9.64 2.15
C SER A 40 -35.94 -10.52 1.45
N GLU A 41 -35.20 -11.34 2.20
CA GLU A 41 -34.17 -12.22 1.66
C GLU A 41 -33.93 -13.40 2.61
N VAL A 42 -33.59 -14.57 2.05
CA VAL A 42 -33.15 -15.77 2.79
C VAL A 42 -31.80 -16.23 2.23
N VAL A 43 -30.84 -16.50 3.12
CA VAL A 43 -29.48 -16.91 2.74
C VAL A 43 -29.05 -18.05 3.64
N ALA A 44 -28.69 -19.19 3.07
CA ALA A 44 -28.11 -20.29 3.83
C ALA A 44 -26.58 -20.23 3.88
N ALA A 45 -26.03 -20.89 4.88
CA ALA A 45 -24.64 -21.28 4.95
C ALA A 45 -24.50 -22.66 5.62
N ALA A 46 -23.36 -23.00 6.21
CA ALA A 46 -23.06 -24.38 6.64
C ALA A 46 -24.11 -24.99 7.58
N THR A 47 -24.40 -24.31 8.69
CA THR A 47 -25.38 -24.75 9.71
C THR A 47 -26.38 -23.65 10.06
N THR A 48 -26.45 -22.61 9.23
CA THR A 48 -27.23 -21.41 9.52
C THR A 48 -28.06 -20.93 8.34
N VAL A 49 -29.20 -20.32 8.64
CA VAL A 49 -30.07 -19.61 7.68
C VAL A 49 -30.27 -18.18 8.19
N LEU A 50 -29.84 -17.20 7.41
CA LEU A 50 -30.11 -15.79 7.64
C LEU A 50 -31.43 -15.40 6.99
N LEU A 51 -32.29 -14.71 7.74
CA LEU A 51 -33.44 -13.99 7.19
C LEU A 51 -33.23 -12.49 7.34
N ARG A 52 -33.30 -11.77 6.23
CA ARG A 52 -33.41 -10.30 6.23
C ARG A 52 -34.87 -9.91 6.21
N ALA A 53 -35.16 -8.82 6.91
CA ALA A 53 -36.47 -8.21 6.98
C ALA A 53 -36.48 -6.86 6.27
N ASP A 54 -37.65 -6.44 5.78
CA ASP A 54 -37.83 -5.12 5.16
C ASP A 54 -37.67 -3.95 6.16
N SER A 55 -37.87 -4.22 7.46
CA SER A 55 -37.96 -3.23 8.52
C SER A 55 -37.56 -3.82 9.87
N PRO A 56 -37.13 -2.99 10.84
CA PRO A 56 -36.86 -3.47 12.19
C PRO A 56 -38.09 -4.09 12.88
N ALA A 57 -39.28 -3.54 12.60
CA ALA A 57 -40.54 -4.09 13.11
C ALA A 57 -40.86 -5.47 12.52
N ALA A 58 -40.56 -5.71 11.24
CA ALA A 58 -40.69 -7.02 10.64
C ALA A 58 -39.68 -8.02 11.22
N ALA A 59 -38.42 -7.62 11.43
CA ALA A 59 -37.40 -8.48 12.05
C ALA A 59 -37.83 -8.98 13.44
N ARG A 60 -38.45 -8.10 14.25
CA ARG A 60 -39.02 -8.46 15.56
C ARG A 60 -40.13 -9.51 15.43
N ARG A 61 -41.11 -9.28 14.55
CA ARG A 61 -42.22 -10.21 14.31
C ARG A 61 -41.74 -11.57 13.79
N LEU A 62 -40.77 -11.57 12.88
CA LEU A 62 -40.16 -12.80 12.37
C LEU A 62 -39.45 -13.57 13.50
N THR A 63 -38.69 -12.87 14.33
CA THR A 63 -37.99 -13.46 15.48
C THR A 63 -38.97 -14.10 16.48
N GLU A 64 -40.05 -13.39 16.84
CA GLU A 64 -41.10 -13.92 17.72
C GLU A 64 -41.77 -15.16 17.12
N ARG A 65 -42.12 -15.10 15.83
CA ARG A 65 -42.75 -16.20 15.10
C ARG A 65 -41.84 -17.44 15.06
N LEU A 66 -40.58 -17.28 14.70
CA LEU A 66 -39.64 -18.40 14.56
C LEU A 66 -39.23 -19.01 15.90
N ARG A 67 -39.21 -18.21 16.98
CA ARG A 67 -39.06 -18.74 18.35
C ARG A 67 -40.24 -19.58 18.80
N ALA A 68 -41.44 -19.32 18.29
CA ALA A 68 -42.62 -20.15 18.55
C ALA A 68 -42.57 -21.48 17.77
N GLY A 69 -41.89 -21.51 16.63
CA GLY A 69 -41.63 -22.72 15.84
C GLY A 69 -41.13 -22.39 14.43
N LEU A 70 -40.34 -23.29 13.85
CA LEU A 70 -40.00 -23.23 12.43
C LEU A 70 -41.21 -23.65 11.57
N PRO A 71 -41.31 -23.16 10.32
CA PRO A 71 -42.26 -23.68 9.35
C PRO A 71 -42.14 -25.20 9.19
N GLU A 72 -43.26 -25.88 8.92
CA GLU A 72 -43.21 -27.31 8.62
C GLU A 72 -42.49 -27.53 7.29
N THR A 73 -41.32 -28.16 7.35
CA THR A 73 -40.60 -28.57 6.14
C THR A 73 -41.11 -29.93 5.68
N SER A 74 -41.41 -30.06 4.40
CA SER A 74 -42.01 -31.28 3.80
C SER A 74 -41.05 -32.47 3.70
N GLY A 75 -39.83 -32.38 4.28
CA GLY A 75 -38.80 -33.43 4.31
C GLY A 75 -38.31 -33.90 2.94
N THR A 76 -38.84 -33.33 1.87
CA THR A 76 -38.52 -33.61 0.47
C THR A 76 -38.01 -32.31 -0.12
N THR A 77 -36.70 -32.07 0.02
CA THR A 77 -36.06 -31.06 -0.81
C THR A 77 -36.24 -31.50 -2.26
N GLY A 78 -36.95 -30.68 -3.05
CA GLY A 78 -37.01 -30.90 -4.49
C GLY A 78 -35.58 -30.99 -5.01
N THR A 79 -35.27 -32.06 -5.75
CA THR A 79 -33.91 -32.19 -6.30
C THR A 79 -33.75 -31.18 -7.42
N GLY A 80 -32.79 -30.27 -7.26
CA GLY A 80 -32.43 -29.32 -8.32
C GLY A 80 -31.90 -30.04 -9.57
N ARG A 81 -31.53 -29.24 -10.58
CA ARG A 81 -31.05 -29.80 -11.84
C ARG A 81 -29.77 -30.59 -11.62
N LEU A 82 -29.55 -31.62 -12.44
CA LEU A 82 -28.27 -32.31 -12.49
C LEU A 82 -27.30 -31.49 -13.36
N VAL A 83 -26.20 -31.06 -12.77
CA VAL A 83 -25.09 -30.35 -13.41
C VAL A 83 -23.91 -31.31 -13.50
N GLU A 84 -23.42 -31.56 -14.70
CA GLU A 84 -22.26 -32.41 -14.93
C GLU A 84 -21.04 -31.57 -15.27
N ILE A 85 -19.93 -31.80 -14.57
CA ILE A 85 -18.69 -31.01 -14.71
C ILE A 85 -17.54 -31.97 -15.02
N ASP A 86 -16.93 -31.79 -16.17
CA ASP A 86 -15.73 -32.53 -16.56
C ASP A 86 -14.50 -31.90 -15.87
N VAL A 87 -13.70 -32.73 -15.21
CA VAL A 87 -12.55 -32.32 -14.41
C VAL A 87 -11.31 -33.08 -14.85
N MET A 88 -10.24 -32.35 -15.11
CA MET A 88 -8.90 -32.91 -15.17
C MET A 88 -8.33 -32.94 -13.76
N TYR A 89 -8.09 -34.15 -13.23
CA TYR A 89 -7.59 -34.34 -11.86
C TYR A 89 -6.08 -34.24 -11.82
N ASP A 90 -5.58 -33.02 -12.00
CA ASP A 90 -4.16 -32.66 -12.03
C ASP A 90 -3.82 -31.56 -11.01
N GLY A 91 -4.67 -31.37 -9.99
CA GLY A 91 -4.51 -30.31 -9.02
C GLY A 91 -3.30 -30.52 -8.11
N ASP A 92 -2.64 -29.43 -7.76
CA ASP A 92 -1.39 -29.40 -6.99
C ASP A 92 -1.45 -30.14 -5.65
N ASP A 93 -2.63 -30.19 -5.02
CA ASP A 93 -2.82 -30.83 -3.72
C ASP A 93 -3.40 -32.25 -3.81
N LEU A 94 -3.60 -32.82 -5.01
CA LEU A 94 -4.17 -34.17 -5.14
C LEU A 94 -3.35 -35.24 -4.39
N ALA A 95 -2.03 -35.12 -4.44
CA ALA A 95 -1.12 -35.99 -3.68
C ALA A 95 -1.24 -35.77 -2.16
N GLU A 96 -1.43 -34.53 -1.72
CA GLU A 96 -1.59 -34.18 -0.31
C GLU A 96 -2.95 -34.64 0.23
N VAL A 97 -4.03 -34.47 -0.54
CA VAL A 97 -5.36 -35.02 -0.21
C VAL A 97 -5.30 -36.54 -0.11
N SER A 98 -4.54 -37.22 -0.98
CA SER A 98 -4.30 -38.66 -0.89
C SER A 98 -3.65 -39.03 0.45
N ARG A 99 -2.65 -38.25 0.90
CA ARG A 99 -1.99 -38.42 2.21
C ARG A 99 -2.94 -38.19 3.38
N LEU A 100 -3.76 -37.13 3.32
CA LEU A 100 -4.69 -36.75 4.39
C LEU A 100 -5.84 -37.74 4.55
N THR A 101 -6.33 -38.30 3.44
CA THR A 101 -7.47 -39.25 3.43
C THR A 101 -7.04 -40.71 3.55
N GLY A 102 -5.77 -41.02 3.26
CA GLY A 102 -5.26 -42.40 3.19
C GLY A 102 -5.68 -43.16 1.92
N LEU A 103 -6.27 -42.47 0.94
CA LEU A 103 -6.61 -43.02 -0.38
C LEU A 103 -5.43 -42.86 -1.35
N SER A 104 -5.35 -43.68 -2.40
CA SER A 104 -4.47 -43.36 -3.53
C SER A 104 -5.03 -42.17 -4.32
N PRO A 105 -4.25 -41.47 -5.17
CA PRO A 105 -4.77 -40.44 -6.05
C PRO A 105 -5.98 -40.91 -6.88
N GLU A 106 -5.93 -42.12 -7.44
CA GLU A 106 -7.05 -42.72 -8.17
C GLU A 106 -8.25 -43.00 -7.24
N GLY A 107 -7.99 -43.34 -5.98
CA GLY A 107 -9.00 -43.50 -4.94
C GLY A 107 -9.71 -42.18 -4.60
N VAL A 108 -8.97 -41.07 -4.52
CA VAL A 108 -9.53 -39.71 -4.33
C VAL A 108 -10.41 -39.34 -5.52
N VAL A 109 -9.91 -39.56 -6.75
CA VAL A 109 -10.66 -39.30 -7.99
C VAL A 109 -11.93 -40.15 -8.05
N ALA A 110 -11.84 -41.46 -7.75
CA ALA A 110 -12.98 -42.36 -7.75
C ALA A 110 -14.01 -41.98 -6.68
N ALA A 111 -13.59 -41.52 -5.50
CA ALA A 111 -14.49 -41.04 -4.46
C ALA A 111 -15.20 -39.74 -4.87
N HIS A 112 -14.48 -38.80 -5.49
CA HIS A 112 -15.03 -37.50 -5.88
C HIS A 112 -15.99 -37.59 -7.07
N THR A 113 -15.70 -38.46 -8.04
CA THR A 113 -16.54 -38.72 -9.23
C THR A 113 -17.65 -39.73 -8.97
N GLY A 114 -17.49 -40.59 -7.98
CA GLY A 114 -18.43 -41.68 -7.65
C GLY A 114 -19.64 -41.27 -6.81
N THR A 115 -19.69 -40.03 -6.31
CA THR A 115 -20.78 -39.52 -5.47
C THR A 115 -21.45 -38.32 -6.14
N GLU A 116 -22.78 -38.20 -6.04
CA GLU A 116 -23.48 -36.96 -6.38
C GLU A 116 -23.34 -35.96 -5.25
N TRP A 117 -22.83 -34.78 -5.57
CA TRP A 117 -22.74 -33.67 -4.64
C TRP A 117 -24.02 -32.83 -4.71
N THR A 118 -24.35 -32.11 -3.65
CA THR A 118 -25.48 -31.17 -3.62
C THR A 118 -24.94 -29.76 -3.46
N GLY A 119 -25.38 -28.84 -4.33
CA GLY A 119 -25.16 -27.41 -4.15
C GLY A 119 -25.76 -26.97 -2.82
N ALA A 120 -24.92 -26.68 -1.84
CA ALA A 120 -25.33 -26.35 -0.49
C ALA A 120 -25.76 -24.88 -0.43
N PHE A 121 -24.83 -23.96 -0.63
CA PHE A 121 -25.08 -22.52 -0.55
C PHE A 121 -24.04 -21.72 -1.32
N GLY A 122 -24.41 -20.48 -1.70
CA GLY A 122 -23.50 -19.53 -2.34
C GLY A 122 -22.42 -19.04 -1.38
N GLY A 123 -21.20 -18.86 -1.90
CA GLY A 123 -20.03 -18.46 -1.13
C GLY A 123 -19.69 -16.97 -1.22
N PHE A 124 -18.40 -16.67 -1.09
CA PHE A 124 -17.87 -15.31 -0.97
C PHE A 124 -17.81 -14.53 -2.30
N ALA A 125 -18.11 -15.17 -3.43
CA ALA A 125 -18.06 -14.57 -4.76
C ALA A 125 -19.21 -15.10 -5.64
N PRO A 126 -19.65 -14.33 -6.65
CA PRO A 126 -20.67 -14.79 -7.60
C PRO A 126 -20.28 -16.11 -8.26
N GLY A 127 -21.18 -17.09 -8.21
CA GLY A 127 -20.96 -18.42 -8.81
C GLY A 127 -20.09 -19.38 -7.99
N PHE A 128 -19.49 -18.94 -6.88
CA PHE A 128 -18.84 -19.86 -5.94
C PHE A 128 -19.95 -20.57 -5.15
N THR A 129 -20.08 -21.88 -5.27
CA THR A 129 -21.08 -22.67 -4.54
C THR A 129 -20.39 -23.76 -3.75
N TYR A 130 -20.68 -23.85 -2.46
CA TYR A 130 -20.24 -24.95 -1.61
C TYR A 130 -21.03 -26.20 -1.98
N LEU A 131 -20.35 -27.33 -2.18
CA LEU A 131 -20.97 -28.60 -2.53
C LEU A 131 -20.86 -29.55 -1.34
N GLY A 132 -21.99 -29.96 -0.77
CA GLY A 132 -22.06 -30.88 0.36
C GLY A 132 -22.61 -32.25 -0.03
N GLY A 133 -22.67 -33.17 0.94
CA GLY A 133 -23.24 -34.51 0.76
C GLY A 133 -22.39 -35.49 -0.05
N GLY A 134 -21.11 -35.16 -0.29
CA GLY A 134 -20.14 -36.03 -0.97
C GLY A 134 -19.64 -37.19 -0.10
N ASP A 135 -18.64 -37.92 -0.60
CA ASP A 135 -18.02 -39.03 0.13
C ASP A 135 -17.34 -38.53 1.43
N PRO A 136 -17.75 -38.99 2.63
CA PRO A 136 -17.20 -38.52 3.89
C PRO A 136 -15.69 -38.71 4.05
N ARG A 137 -15.09 -39.64 3.28
CA ARG A 137 -13.64 -39.87 3.26
C ARG A 137 -12.86 -38.71 2.65
N LEU A 138 -13.52 -37.84 1.89
CA LEU A 138 -12.90 -36.66 1.27
C LEU A 138 -12.89 -35.43 2.18
N SER A 139 -13.31 -35.59 3.44
CA SER A 139 -13.25 -34.50 4.41
C SER A 139 -11.80 -34.17 4.78
N VAL A 140 -11.28 -33.03 4.31
CA VAL A 140 -9.89 -32.59 4.52
C VAL A 140 -9.83 -31.18 5.09
N PRO A 141 -8.87 -30.87 5.98
CA PRO A 141 -8.72 -29.51 6.47
C PRO A 141 -8.32 -28.55 5.35
N ARG A 142 -8.64 -27.27 5.55
CA ARG A 142 -8.01 -26.19 4.79
C ARG A 142 -6.51 -26.20 5.04
N ARG A 143 -5.76 -25.61 4.12
CA ARG A 143 -4.32 -25.35 4.27
C ARG A 143 -4.08 -24.37 5.41
N ASP A 144 -3.06 -24.65 6.20
CA ASP A 144 -2.61 -23.76 7.28
C ASP A 144 -2.14 -22.39 6.75
N SER A 145 -1.60 -22.37 5.52
CA SER A 145 -1.25 -21.16 4.79
C SER A 145 -2.05 -21.10 3.48
N PRO A 146 -3.08 -20.23 3.42
CA PRO A 146 -3.85 -20.00 2.21
C PRO A 146 -2.98 -19.45 1.07
N ARG A 147 -3.29 -19.86 -0.16
CA ARG A 147 -2.67 -19.28 -1.37
C ARG A 147 -3.11 -17.84 -1.53
N THR A 148 -2.20 -16.99 -1.99
CA THR A 148 -2.50 -15.60 -2.37
C THR A 148 -3.35 -15.52 -3.63
N ALA A 149 -3.25 -16.51 -4.52
CA ALA A 149 -4.10 -16.65 -5.71
C ALA A 149 -4.40 -18.14 -6.00
N VAL A 150 -5.67 -18.47 -6.23
CA VAL A 150 -6.17 -19.75 -6.73
C VAL A 150 -6.82 -19.47 -8.09
N PRO A 151 -6.38 -20.09 -9.19
CA PRO A 151 -6.93 -19.85 -10.52
C PRO A 151 -8.44 -20.11 -10.64
N ALA A 152 -9.07 -19.45 -11.60
CA ALA A 152 -10.44 -19.78 -12.00
C ALA A 152 -10.51 -21.23 -12.55
N GLY A 153 -11.62 -21.92 -12.32
CA GLY A 153 -11.81 -23.31 -12.74
C GLY A 153 -11.12 -24.34 -11.85
N SER A 154 -10.39 -23.93 -10.80
CA SER A 154 -9.83 -24.87 -9.83
C SER A 154 -10.93 -25.61 -9.06
N VAL A 155 -10.87 -26.94 -9.06
CA VAL A 155 -11.74 -27.83 -8.28
C VAL A 155 -11.03 -28.19 -6.98
N ALA A 156 -11.69 -27.97 -5.85
CA ALA A 156 -11.03 -28.03 -4.54
C ALA A 156 -11.89 -28.66 -3.44
N LEU A 157 -11.24 -29.12 -2.38
CA LEU A 157 -11.84 -29.68 -1.17
C LEU A 157 -11.44 -28.89 0.09
N ALA A 158 -12.40 -28.68 0.99
CA ALA A 158 -12.15 -28.16 2.34
C ALA A 158 -13.31 -28.48 3.30
N GLY A 159 -12.97 -28.97 4.49
CA GLY A 159 -13.94 -29.60 5.38
C GLY A 159 -14.66 -30.73 4.66
N GLU A 160 -15.97 -30.82 4.85
CA GLU A 160 -16.86 -31.75 4.15
C GLU A 160 -17.28 -31.29 2.74
N TYR A 161 -16.74 -30.17 2.25
CA TYR A 161 -17.20 -29.53 1.03
C TYR A 161 -16.24 -29.70 -0.15
N SER A 162 -16.83 -29.77 -1.34
CA SER A 162 -16.16 -29.52 -2.62
C SER A 162 -16.63 -28.18 -3.20
N ALA A 163 -15.84 -27.56 -4.09
CA ALA A 163 -16.23 -26.35 -4.81
C ALA A 163 -15.40 -26.19 -6.08
N VAL A 164 -15.89 -25.32 -6.98
CA VAL A 164 -15.11 -24.83 -8.12
C VAL A 164 -14.95 -23.31 -7.99
N TYR A 165 -13.71 -22.84 -8.08
CA TYR A 165 -13.40 -21.41 -8.03
C TYR A 165 -13.89 -20.71 -9.31
N PRO A 166 -14.80 -19.72 -9.25
CA PRO A 166 -15.35 -19.07 -10.43
C PRO A 166 -14.41 -18.01 -11.03
N ARG A 167 -13.42 -17.55 -10.25
CA ARG A 167 -12.43 -16.53 -10.62
C ARG A 167 -11.16 -16.72 -9.81
N GLU A 168 -10.09 -16.04 -10.22
CA GLU A 168 -8.88 -15.97 -9.41
C GLU A 168 -9.16 -15.30 -8.06
N SER A 169 -8.84 -15.99 -6.97
CA SER A 169 -9.01 -15.45 -5.62
C SER A 169 -8.08 -16.13 -4.61
N PRO A 170 -7.70 -15.47 -3.51
CA PRO A 170 -6.96 -16.12 -2.42
C PRO A 170 -7.78 -17.28 -1.84
N GLY A 171 -7.13 -18.38 -1.45
CA GLY A 171 -7.84 -19.57 -1.02
C GLY A 171 -6.98 -20.61 -0.31
N GLY A 172 -7.52 -21.17 0.78
CA GLY A 172 -6.89 -22.24 1.54
C GLY A 172 -7.43 -23.64 1.24
N TRP A 173 -8.19 -23.84 0.16
CA TRP A 173 -8.74 -25.16 -0.15
C TRP A 173 -7.69 -26.03 -0.85
N GLN A 174 -7.83 -27.35 -0.69
CA GLN A 174 -6.93 -28.33 -1.31
C GLN A 174 -7.36 -28.54 -2.78
N LEU A 175 -6.51 -28.15 -3.72
CA LEU A 175 -6.79 -28.20 -5.16
C LEU A 175 -6.56 -29.63 -5.69
N ILE A 176 -7.62 -30.26 -6.18
CA ILE A 176 -7.58 -31.66 -6.65
C ILE A 176 -7.70 -31.79 -8.17
N GLY A 177 -8.09 -30.72 -8.86
CA GLY A 177 -8.21 -30.72 -10.32
C GLY A 177 -8.60 -29.36 -10.87
N ARG A 178 -8.84 -29.32 -12.18
CA ARG A 178 -9.21 -28.12 -12.94
C ARG A 178 -10.32 -28.44 -13.94
N THR A 179 -11.16 -27.46 -14.23
CA THR A 179 -12.24 -27.54 -15.21
C THR A 179 -12.32 -26.27 -16.04
N ASP A 180 -12.75 -26.40 -17.29
CA ASP A 180 -13.05 -25.27 -18.19
C ASP A 180 -14.52 -24.81 -18.05
N ALA A 181 -15.28 -25.37 -17.10
CA ALA A 181 -16.66 -24.97 -16.86
C ALA A 181 -16.75 -23.50 -16.43
N VAL A 182 -17.58 -22.72 -17.13
CA VAL A 182 -17.85 -21.32 -16.76
C VAL A 182 -18.89 -21.28 -15.64
N LEU A 183 -18.47 -20.96 -14.41
CA LEU A 183 -19.31 -21.00 -13.21
C LEU A 183 -20.29 -19.82 -13.11
N TRP A 184 -19.98 -18.70 -13.74
CA TRP A 184 -20.81 -17.49 -13.72
C TRP A 184 -20.92 -16.88 -15.11
N ASP A 185 -22.15 -16.67 -15.58
CA ASP A 185 -22.44 -16.15 -16.92
C ASP A 185 -23.79 -15.40 -16.93
N LEU A 186 -23.72 -14.08 -17.11
CA LEU A 186 -24.91 -13.21 -17.11
C LEU A 186 -25.85 -13.47 -18.31
N GLY A 187 -25.40 -14.17 -19.36
CA GLY A 187 -26.23 -14.55 -20.50
C GLY A 187 -27.17 -15.73 -20.23
N ARG A 188 -27.00 -16.44 -19.11
CA ARG A 188 -27.87 -17.57 -18.72
C ARG A 188 -29.12 -17.07 -18.00
N GLU A 189 -30.22 -17.82 -18.15
CA GLU A 189 -31.43 -17.60 -17.34
C GLU A 189 -31.13 -17.63 -15.83
N GLN A 190 -30.22 -18.53 -15.44
CA GLN A 190 -29.63 -18.59 -14.11
C GLN A 190 -28.13 -18.31 -14.22
N PRO A 191 -27.61 -17.17 -13.73
CA PRO A 191 -26.23 -16.78 -13.94
C PRO A 191 -25.20 -17.76 -13.37
N ALA A 192 -25.47 -18.33 -12.20
CA ALA A 192 -24.64 -19.36 -11.61
C ALA A 192 -24.86 -20.72 -12.29
N LEU A 193 -23.77 -21.41 -12.65
CA LEU A 193 -23.82 -22.77 -13.17
C LEU A 193 -24.39 -23.75 -12.14
N ILE A 194 -24.11 -23.54 -10.87
CA ILE A 194 -24.61 -24.35 -9.76
C ILE A 194 -25.41 -23.41 -8.84
N ALA A 195 -26.68 -23.74 -8.60
CA ALA A 195 -27.47 -23.11 -7.53
C ALA A 195 -27.52 -23.99 -6.28
N PRO A 196 -27.91 -23.42 -5.13
CA PRO A 196 -28.41 -24.22 -4.01
C PRO A 196 -29.46 -25.24 -4.47
N LEU A 197 -29.39 -26.45 -3.92
CA LEU A 197 -30.19 -27.65 -4.23
C LEU A 197 -29.89 -28.35 -5.58
N ASP A 198 -29.05 -27.78 -6.45
CA ASP A 198 -28.62 -28.50 -7.66
C ASP A 198 -27.80 -29.74 -7.30
N ARG A 199 -27.93 -30.80 -8.09
CA ARG A 199 -27.09 -32.00 -7.96
C ARG A 199 -25.91 -31.86 -8.89
N VAL A 200 -24.70 -32.09 -8.40
CA VAL A 200 -23.46 -31.93 -9.16
C VAL A 200 -22.77 -33.27 -9.27
N ARG A 201 -22.46 -33.69 -10.50
CA ARG A 201 -21.68 -34.89 -10.76
C ARG A 201 -20.41 -34.53 -11.52
N PHE A 202 -19.28 -34.85 -10.91
CA PHE A 202 -17.97 -34.68 -11.54
C PHE A 202 -17.61 -35.89 -12.38
N ARG A 203 -17.00 -35.66 -13.54
CA ARG A 203 -16.51 -36.70 -14.45
C ARG A 203 -15.02 -36.50 -14.68
N ALA A 204 -14.24 -37.57 -14.54
CA ALA A 204 -12.82 -37.52 -14.86
C ALA A 204 -12.62 -37.47 -16.38
N ALA A 205 -12.03 -36.38 -16.88
CA ALA A 205 -11.65 -36.22 -18.28
C ALA A 205 -10.19 -36.65 -18.49
N THR A 206 -9.91 -37.34 -19.61
CA THR A 206 -8.55 -37.81 -19.99
C THR A 206 -7.89 -36.94 -21.07
N GLU A 207 -8.66 -36.10 -21.76
CA GLU A 207 -8.18 -35.12 -22.75
C GLU A 207 -8.92 -33.79 -22.52
N ARG A 208 -8.28 -32.65 -22.85
CA ARG A 208 -8.93 -31.34 -22.90
C ARG A 208 -10.05 -31.39 -23.95
N LEU A 209 -11.28 -31.61 -23.51
CA LEU A 209 -12.47 -31.33 -24.32
C LEU A 209 -12.57 -29.81 -24.43
N THR A 210 -11.95 -29.25 -25.47
CA THR A 210 -12.25 -27.89 -25.92
C THR A 210 -13.67 -27.91 -26.46
N LEU A 211 -14.65 -27.69 -25.57
CA LEU A 211 -15.92 -27.11 -25.98
C LEU A 211 -15.55 -25.81 -26.71
N ALA A 212 -15.93 -25.71 -27.98
CA ALA A 212 -15.68 -24.54 -28.81
C ALA A 212 -15.98 -23.28 -27.98
N SER A 213 -14.93 -22.49 -27.76
CA SER A 213 -14.93 -21.38 -26.81
C SER A 213 -16.01 -20.37 -27.20
N SER A 214 -17.04 -20.26 -26.35
CA SER A 214 -17.54 -18.94 -26.01
C SER A 214 -16.49 -18.32 -25.08
N THR A 215 -15.53 -17.61 -25.67
CA THR A 215 -14.62 -16.62 -25.06
C THR A 215 -14.62 -16.58 -23.52
N SER A 216 -13.75 -17.36 -22.88
CA SER A 216 -13.52 -17.34 -21.43
C SER A 216 -12.15 -16.73 -21.11
N ASP A 217 -12.04 -15.43 -21.37
CA ASP A 217 -11.04 -14.52 -20.75
C ASP A 217 -11.66 -13.13 -20.51
N ALA A 218 -12.99 -13.06 -20.51
CA ALA A 218 -13.68 -11.84 -20.17
C ALA A 218 -13.82 -11.79 -18.64
N ALA A 219 -13.04 -10.93 -18.00
CA ALA A 219 -13.58 -10.16 -16.88
C ALA A 219 -14.97 -9.68 -17.32
N TYR A 220 -16.02 -10.18 -16.64
CA TYR A 220 -17.44 -9.96 -16.92
C TYR A 220 -17.68 -9.22 -18.24
N ALA A 221 -17.76 -9.92 -19.37
CA ALA A 221 -17.96 -9.26 -20.66
C ALA A 221 -19.18 -8.36 -20.53
N ALA A 222 -18.93 -7.05 -20.49
CA ALA A 222 -19.97 -6.05 -20.45
C ALA A 222 -20.85 -6.28 -21.68
N PRO A 223 -22.17 -6.52 -21.55
CA PRO A 223 -23.06 -6.38 -22.69
C PRO A 223 -22.79 -5.02 -23.33
N GLU A 224 -22.76 -4.98 -24.67
CA GLU A 224 -22.50 -3.76 -25.44
C GLU A 224 -23.30 -2.59 -24.84
N ALA A 225 -22.59 -1.51 -24.52
CA ALA A 225 -23.19 -0.29 -24.01
C ALA A 225 -24.35 0.10 -24.95
N PRO A 226 -25.51 0.51 -24.41
CA PRO A 226 -26.64 0.88 -25.25
C PRO A 226 -26.19 1.92 -26.28
N ASP A 227 -26.57 1.65 -27.54
CA ASP A 227 -26.27 2.43 -28.73
C ASP A 227 -26.24 3.93 -28.41
N ALA A 228 -25.11 4.58 -28.68
CA ALA A 228 -24.80 5.96 -28.29
C ALA A 228 -25.59 6.96 -29.16
N THR A 229 -26.91 6.87 -29.15
CA THR A 229 -27.82 7.86 -29.73
C THR A 229 -28.21 8.94 -28.73
N ALA A 230 -27.56 9.02 -27.57
CA ALA A 230 -27.92 9.98 -26.53
C ALA A 230 -27.34 11.36 -26.83
N GLU A 231 -28.19 12.27 -27.32
CA GLU A 231 -27.86 13.66 -27.64
C GLU A 231 -27.62 14.55 -26.40
N ALA A 232 -27.78 14.06 -25.15
CA ALA A 232 -27.67 14.86 -23.93
C ALA A 232 -27.25 14.06 -22.66
N GLY A 233 -26.44 14.67 -21.78
CA GLY A 233 -25.93 14.07 -20.54
C GLY A 233 -24.82 14.88 -19.86
N LEU A 234 -23.94 14.19 -19.13
CA LEU A 234 -22.72 14.77 -18.52
C LEU A 234 -21.46 14.14 -19.10
N GLN A 235 -20.60 14.94 -19.71
CA GLN A 235 -19.26 14.52 -20.07
C GLN A 235 -18.35 14.60 -18.83
N VAL A 236 -17.71 13.49 -18.49
CA VAL A 236 -16.73 13.40 -17.41
C VAL A 236 -15.42 14.01 -17.89
N LEU A 237 -15.05 15.19 -17.39
CA LEU A 237 -13.74 15.78 -17.69
C LEU A 237 -12.68 15.29 -16.71
N ASP A 238 -13.08 15.04 -15.47
CA ASP A 238 -12.20 14.57 -14.41
C ASP A 238 -13.06 13.81 -13.39
N PRO A 239 -12.93 12.49 -13.29
CA PRO A 239 -13.75 11.71 -12.36
C PRO A 239 -13.30 11.86 -10.91
N GLY A 240 -12.12 12.44 -10.62
CA GLY A 240 -11.51 12.36 -9.30
C GLY A 240 -11.06 10.93 -8.94
N LEU A 241 -10.76 10.71 -7.66
CA LEU A 241 -10.38 9.41 -7.10
C LEU A 241 -11.62 8.52 -7.00
N GLN A 242 -11.63 7.39 -7.72
CA GLN A 242 -12.63 6.31 -7.58
C GLN A 242 -14.11 6.74 -7.61
N SER A 243 -14.52 7.56 -8.59
CA SER A 243 -15.96 7.85 -8.80
C SER A 243 -16.69 6.68 -9.45
N LEU A 244 -17.85 6.31 -8.90
CA LEU A 244 -18.63 5.15 -9.31
C LEU A 244 -20.07 5.53 -9.63
N VAL A 245 -20.70 4.80 -10.55
CA VAL A 245 -22.16 4.85 -10.72
C VAL A 245 -22.79 3.98 -9.64
N GLN A 246 -23.73 4.55 -8.89
CA GLN A 246 -24.37 3.90 -7.76
C GLN A 246 -25.88 4.11 -7.78
N ASP A 247 -26.65 3.04 -7.57
CA ASP A 247 -28.07 3.11 -7.21
C ASP A 247 -28.28 2.51 -5.82
N LEU A 248 -29.49 2.05 -5.48
CA LEU A 248 -29.76 1.44 -4.17
C LEU A 248 -29.37 -0.06 -4.07
N GLY A 249 -28.77 -0.62 -5.12
CA GLY A 249 -28.23 -1.96 -5.17
C GLY A 249 -29.17 -3.01 -5.77
N ARG A 250 -28.74 -4.28 -5.68
CA ARG A 250 -29.36 -5.50 -6.22
C ARG A 250 -29.78 -6.48 -5.11
N PRO A 251 -30.83 -6.19 -4.33
CA PRO A 251 -31.28 -7.12 -3.29
C PRO A 251 -31.77 -8.46 -3.88
N GLY A 252 -31.68 -9.54 -3.11
CA GLY A 252 -32.25 -10.84 -3.45
C GLY A 252 -31.32 -11.79 -4.21
N GLN A 253 -30.07 -11.40 -4.43
CA GLN A 253 -29.07 -12.21 -5.17
C GLN A 253 -28.05 -12.91 -4.25
N ALA A 254 -28.17 -12.74 -2.93
CA ALA A 254 -27.19 -13.25 -1.97
C ALA A 254 -27.03 -14.77 -2.01
N ALA A 255 -28.10 -15.52 -2.28
CA ALA A 255 -28.03 -16.99 -2.40
C ALA A 255 -27.06 -17.47 -3.50
N LEU A 256 -26.69 -16.61 -4.45
CA LEU A 256 -25.74 -16.88 -5.54
C LEU A 256 -24.35 -16.30 -5.29
N GLY A 257 -24.08 -15.78 -4.08
CA GLY A 257 -22.82 -15.12 -3.73
C GLY A 257 -22.72 -13.66 -4.17
N VAL A 258 -23.82 -13.02 -4.56
CA VAL A 258 -23.87 -11.62 -5.00
C VAL A 258 -24.39 -10.71 -3.89
N PRO A 259 -23.59 -9.75 -3.38
CA PRO A 259 -24.08 -8.81 -2.37
C PRO A 259 -25.02 -7.78 -2.97
N ALA A 260 -25.82 -7.13 -2.12
CA ALA A 260 -26.74 -6.10 -2.56
C ALA A 260 -26.01 -4.85 -3.11
N SER A 261 -24.83 -4.49 -2.58
CA SER A 261 -24.07 -3.31 -3.03
C SER A 261 -24.92 -2.01 -3.04
N GLY A 262 -24.63 -1.08 -3.95
CA GLY A 262 -25.27 0.24 -4.07
C GLY A 262 -24.51 1.36 -3.36
N ALA A 263 -25.10 2.55 -3.34
CA ALA A 263 -24.54 3.72 -2.68
C ALA A 263 -24.17 3.42 -1.22
N ALA A 264 -22.98 3.86 -0.80
CA ALA A 264 -22.51 3.63 0.58
C ALA A 264 -23.32 4.45 1.61
N ASP A 265 -23.77 5.64 1.21
CA ASP A 265 -24.70 6.52 1.93
C ASP A 265 -25.99 6.63 1.10
N ARG A 266 -26.84 5.61 1.27
CA ARG A 266 -28.13 5.47 0.57
C ARG A 266 -29.08 6.66 0.77
N PRO A 267 -29.21 7.24 1.99
CA PRO A 267 -30.04 8.43 2.19
C PRO A 267 -29.61 9.62 1.34
N ALA A 268 -28.30 9.92 1.24
CA ALA A 268 -27.80 11.02 0.42
C ALA A 268 -28.06 10.79 -1.08
N ALA A 269 -27.82 9.57 -1.58
CA ALA A 269 -28.15 9.21 -2.97
C ALA A 269 -29.67 9.38 -3.25
N ALA A 270 -30.52 8.89 -2.35
CA ALA A 270 -31.97 9.05 -2.46
C ALA A 270 -32.41 10.52 -2.38
N GLN A 271 -31.73 11.34 -1.57
CA GLN A 271 -31.96 12.79 -1.47
C GLN A 271 -31.66 13.50 -2.79
N ALA A 272 -30.52 13.20 -3.42
CA ALA A 272 -30.18 13.77 -4.74
C ALA A 272 -31.28 13.48 -5.76
N ASN A 273 -31.76 12.24 -5.82
CA ASN A 273 -32.86 11.87 -6.71
C ASN A 273 -34.18 12.55 -6.37
N ARG A 274 -34.55 12.66 -5.08
CA ARG A 274 -35.76 13.37 -4.65
C ARG A 274 -35.74 14.84 -5.04
N LEU A 275 -34.61 15.54 -4.81
CA LEU A 275 -34.41 16.93 -5.21
C LEU A 275 -34.59 17.11 -6.73
N LEU A 276 -34.21 16.10 -7.51
CA LEU A 276 -34.35 16.10 -8.96
C LEU A 276 -35.70 15.63 -9.47
N GLY A 277 -36.61 15.21 -8.59
CA GLY A 277 -37.90 14.62 -8.97
C GLY A 277 -37.78 13.25 -9.65
N ASN A 278 -36.64 12.59 -9.51
CA ASN A 278 -36.40 11.21 -9.96
C ASN A 278 -36.99 10.21 -8.95
N PRO A 279 -37.26 8.96 -9.35
CA PRO A 279 -37.36 7.84 -8.41
C PRO A 279 -36.16 7.76 -7.47
N ALA A 280 -36.38 7.47 -6.19
CA ALA A 280 -35.33 7.44 -5.18
C ALA A 280 -34.22 6.42 -5.46
N ALA A 281 -34.52 5.38 -6.25
CA ALA A 281 -33.61 4.30 -6.61
C ALA A 281 -32.86 4.52 -7.92
N ASP A 282 -33.00 5.69 -8.58
CA ASP A 282 -32.26 5.97 -9.81
C ASP A 282 -30.75 6.10 -9.54
N ALA A 283 -29.94 5.83 -10.57
CA ALA A 283 -28.49 5.90 -10.46
C ALA A 283 -27.98 7.35 -10.32
N VAL A 284 -27.00 7.52 -9.45
CA VAL A 284 -26.23 8.75 -9.18
C VAL A 284 -24.73 8.46 -9.32
N VAL A 285 -23.89 9.49 -9.35
CA VAL A 285 -22.43 9.32 -9.21
C VAL A 285 -22.07 9.47 -7.74
N GLU A 286 -21.39 8.47 -7.17
CA GLU A 286 -20.72 8.56 -5.87
C GLU A 286 -19.26 8.97 -6.09
N ILE A 287 -18.84 10.10 -5.51
CA ILE A 287 -17.52 10.74 -5.69
C ILE A 287 -16.74 10.69 -4.36
N LEU A 288 -15.49 10.20 -4.38
CA LEU A 288 -14.66 10.01 -3.18
C LEU A 288 -13.55 11.07 -3.06
N LEU A 289 -13.65 11.96 -2.06
CA LEU A 289 -12.63 12.92 -1.53
C LEU A 289 -11.76 13.73 -2.52
N ALA A 290 -12.04 13.71 -3.82
CA ALA A 290 -11.16 14.27 -4.84
C ALA A 290 -11.85 15.34 -5.67
N ARG A 291 -11.04 16.24 -6.24
CA ARG A 291 -11.52 17.21 -7.22
C ARG A 291 -12.12 16.49 -8.42
N SER A 292 -13.32 16.89 -8.83
CA SER A 292 -14.04 16.29 -9.95
C SER A 292 -14.63 17.35 -10.89
N ARG A 293 -14.74 17.05 -12.18
CA ARG A 293 -15.21 17.99 -13.22
C ARG A 293 -16.16 17.30 -14.21
N PHE A 294 -17.34 17.90 -14.40
CA PHE A 294 -18.39 17.40 -15.29
C PHE A 294 -18.91 18.52 -16.20
N ARG A 295 -18.91 18.29 -17.51
CA ARG A 295 -19.44 19.25 -18.50
C ARG A 295 -20.83 18.81 -18.97
N ALA A 296 -21.78 19.75 -19.04
CA ALA A 296 -23.10 19.48 -19.60
C ALA A 296 -23.03 19.31 -21.13
N VAL A 297 -23.69 18.27 -21.63
CA VAL A 297 -24.03 18.07 -23.05
C VAL A 297 -25.54 18.24 -23.15
N GLY A 298 -26.02 19.35 -23.72
CA GLY A 298 -27.37 19.84 -23.58
C GLY A 298 -27.67 20.38 -22.17
N ASP A 299 -28.75 21.15 -22.02
CA ASP A 299 -29.15 21.67 -20.71
C ASP A 299 -29.50 20.55 -19.72
N GLN A 300 -28.89 20.58 -18.54
CA GLN A 300 -29.08 19.62 -17.45
C GLN A 300 -29.57 20.29 -16.17
N VAL A 301 -30.21 19.48 -15.32
CA VAL A 301 -30.53 19.85 -13.94
C VAL A 301 -29.90 18.81 -13.02
N LEU A 302 -29.10 19.26 -12.06
CA LEU A 302 -28.26 18.46 -11.18
C LEU A 302 -28.56 18.75 -9.71
N ALA A 303 -28.17 17.82 -8.83
CA ALA A 303 -28.19 18.03 -7.39
C ALA A 303 -26.95 17.38 -6.77
N LEU A 304 -26.34 18.07 -5.80
CA LEU A 304 -25.21 17.60 -5.01
C LEU A 304 -25.67 17.35 -3.56
N THR A 305 -25.39 16.18 -3.00
CA THR A 305 -25.73 15.80 -1.61
C THR A 305 -24.58 15.00 -0.98
N GLY A 306 -24.68 14.68 0.32
CA GLY A 306 -23.66 13.90 1.04
C GLY A 306 -22.55 14.79 1.62
N ALA A 307 -21.29 14.39 1.46
CA ALA A 307 -20.13 15.14 1.94
C ALA A 307 -20.11 16.56 1.34
N THR A 308 -19.88 17.55 2.20
CA THR A 308 -19.89 18.96 1.82
C THR A 308 -18.58 19.32 1.13
N ALA A 309 -18.68 20.01 0.00
CA ALA A 309 -17.54 20.52 -0.75
C ALA A 309 -17.89 21.88 -1.37
N GLU A 310 -16.87 22.61 -1.81
CA GLU A 310 -17.10 23.77 -2.68
C GLU A 310 -17.42 23.29 -4.10
N ALA A 311 -18.46 23.86 -4.70
CA ALA A 311 -18.89 23.52 -6.06
C ALA A 311 -19.13 24.80 -6.87
N VAL A 312 -18.51 24.86 -8.04
CA VAL A 312 -18.50 26.04 -8.92
C VAL A 312 -18.92 25.63 -10.34
N ILE A 313 -19.72 26.47 -10.99
CA ILE A 313 -20.10 26.33 -12.39
C ILE A 313 -19.37 27.40 -13.20
N THR A 314 -18.55 26.96 -14.14
CA THR A 314 -17.86 27.82 -15.09
C THR A 314 -18.60 27.87 -16.44
N GLN A 315 -18.43 28.99 -17.14
CA GLN A 315 -19.06 29.25 -18.44
C GLN A 315 -18.62 28.26 -19.53
N ALA A 316 -19.48 28.07 -20.53
CA ALA A 316 -19.10 27.38 -21.76
C ALA A 316 -18.04 28.20 -22.52
N ALA A 317 -17.07 27.53 -23.14
CA ALA A 317 -15.97 28.19 -23.87
C ALA A 317 -16.43 29.11 -25.03
N SER A 318 -17.69 29.00 -25.46
CA SER A 318 -18.28 29.73 -26.58
C SER A 318 -19.07 30.99 -26.21
N ASP A 319 -19.26 31.30 -24.93
CA ASP A 319 -20.10 32.43 -24.48
C ASP A 319 -19.45 33.26 -23.36
N GLU A 320 -18.61 34.23 -23.75
CA GLU A 320 -17.85 35.15 -22.88
C GLU A 320 -18.73 36.09 -22.02
N ARG A 321 -20.06 36.04 -22.15
CA ARG A 321 -20.99 36.90 -21.40
C ARG A 321 -21.52 36.28 -20.12
N ARG A 322 -21.21 35.02 -19.81
CA ARG A 322 -21.66 34.34 -18.58
C ARG A 322 -20.63 34.50 -17.44
N ILE A 323 -21.13 34.59 -16.20
CA ILE A 323 -20.31 34.79 -15.00
C ILE A 323 -20.23 33.46 -14.24
N GLU A 324 -19.06 33.16 -13.68
CA GLU A 324 -18.86 32.04 -12.75
C GLU A 324 -19.86 32.11 -11.59
N ARG A 325 -20.46 30.97 -11.23
CA ARG A 325 -21.46 30.91 -10.15
C ARG A 325 -21.29 29.69 -9.27
N ALA A 326 -21.64 29.81 -7.99
CA ALA A 326 -21.66 28.68 -7.07
C ALA A 326 -22.79 27.69 -7.43
N ALA A 327 -22.49 26.39 -7.37
CA ALA A 327 -23.49 25.33 -7.37
C ALA A 327 -23.91 25.04 -5.91
N PRO A 328 -25.21 25.11 -5.58
CA PRO A 328 -25.66 24.80 -4.23
C PRO A 328 -25.64 23.29 -3.97
N PHE A 329 -25.25 22.91 -2.76
CA PHE A 329 -25.56 21.60 -2.20
C PHE A 329 -27.02 21.56 -1.74
N ASP A 330 -27.59 20.36 -1.63
CA ASP A 330 -28.91 20.12 -1.05
C ASP A 330 -30.07 20.86 -1.77
N ALA A 331 -29.83 21.27 -3.01
CA ALA A 331 -30.78 21.96 -3.87
C ALA A 331 -30.57 21.56 -5.35
N PRO A 332 -31.63 21.54 -6.17
CA PRO A 332 -31.47 21.38 -7.60
C PRO A 332 -30.91 22.66 -8.23
N PHE A 333 -30.02 22.51 -9.20
CA PHE A 333 -29.46 23.62 -9.97
C PHE A 333 -29.34 23.28 -11.45
N ALA A 334 -29.40 24.30 -12.31
CA ALA A 334 -29.20 24.13 -13.75
C ALA A 334 -27.71 24.18 -14.10
N LEU A 335 -27.28 23.25 -14.95
CA LEU A 335 -26.01 23.26 -15.65
C LEU A 335 -26.34 23.32 -17.15
N LEU A 336 -26.17 24.49 -17.74
CA LEU A 336 -26.58 24.75 -19.12
C LEU A 336 -25.57 24.14 -20.09
N ASP A 337 -26.00 23.90 -21.33
CA ASP A 337 -25.17 23.28 -22.35
C ASP A 337 -23.77 23.91 -22.45
N GLY A 338 -22.73 23.07 -22.43
CA GLY A 338 -21.32 23.46 -22.47
C GLY A 338 -20.72 23.96 -21.15
N GLU A 339 -21.52 24.28 -20.12
CA GLU A 339 -21.00 24.68 -18.81
C GLU A 339 -20.34 23.51 -18.07
N THR A 340 -19.37 23.84 -17.21
CA THR A 340 -18.63 22.83 -16.43
C THR A 340 -18.86 23.02 -14.94
N LEU A 341 -19.33 21.97 -14.28
CA LEU A 341 -19.34 21.84 -12.82
C LEU A 341 -17.95 21.38 -12.35
N ILE A 342 -17.36 22.13 -11.44
CA ILE A 342 -16.10 21.83 -10.75
C ILE A 342 -16.43 21.62 -9.27
N LEU A 343 -16.12 20.44 -8.76
CA LEU A 343 -16.25 20.08 -7.35
C LEU A 343 -14.85 20.00 -6.72
N SER A 344 -14.61 20.74 -5.64
CA SER A 344 -13.39 20.65 -4.84
C SER A 344 -13.39 19.39 -3.95
N PRO A 345 -12.24 18.98 -3.38
CA PRO A 345 -12.22 17.96 -2.33
C PRO A 345 -13.21 18.29 -1.20
N ALA A 346 -13.84 17.25 -0.63
CA ALA A 346 -14.79 17.43 0.46
C ALA A 346 -14.11 18.02 1.70
N THR A 347 -14.76 19.02 2.30
CA THR A 347 -14.30 19.69 3.53
C THR A 347 -14.87 19.04 4.79
N ALA A 348 -16.01 18.35 4.67
CA ALA A 348 -16.61 17.55 5.74
C ALA A 348 -17.30 16.31 5.15
N GLY A 349 -16.93 15.14 5.67
CA GLY A 349 -17.35 13.85 5.12
C GLY A 349 -16.41 13.31 4.06
N LEU A 350 -16.77 12.19 3.45
CA LEU A 350 -15.91 11.42 2.56
C LEU A 350 -16.48 11.26 1.13
N ARG A 351 -17.80 11.15 0.99
CA ARG A 351 -18.51 10.80 -0.25
C ARG A 351 -19.57 11.83 -0.63
N THR A 352 -19.40 12.47 -1.78
CA THR A 352 -20.40 13.37 -2.39
C THR A 352 -21.20 12.62 -3.45
N TYR A 353 -22.50 12.90 -3.56
CA TYR A 353 -23.38 12.28 -4.56
C TYR A 353 -23.85 13.34 -5.56
N LEU A 354 -23.66 13.04 -6.85
CA LEU A 354 -24.11 13.87 -7.96
C LEU A 354 -25.27 13.16 -8.68
N GLY A 355 -26.47 13.73 -8.57
CA GLY A 355 -27.65 13.28 -9.30
C GLY A 355 -27.84 14.04 -10.62
N LEU A 356 -28.45 13.37 -11.59
CA LEU A 356 -28.86 13.93 -12.88
C LEU A 356 -30.37 13.79 -13.05
N ARG A 357 -31.10 14.88 -13.31
CA ARG A 357 -32.56 14.81 -13.56
C ARG A 357 -32.81 13.96 -14.80
N GLY A 358 -33.73 13.01 -14.69
CA GLY A 358 -33.89 11.95 -15.70
C GLY A 358 -33.31 10.62 -15.24
N GLY A 359 -32.29 10.64 -14.38
CA GLY A 359 -31.49 9.48 -13.99
C GLY A 359 -30.29 9.27 -14.93
N ILE A 360 -29.25 8.59 -14.44
CA ILE A 360 -28.07 8.24 -15.23
C ILE A 360 -28.30 6.92 -15.98
N ALA A 361 -28.11 6.94 -17.30
CA ALA A 361 -28.16 5.76 -18.12
C ALA A 361 -26.82 5.02 -17.99
N ALA A 362 -26.83 3.90 -17.27
CA ALA A 362 -25.71 2.99 -17.17
C ALA A 362 -26.18 1.55 -17.37
N GLU A 363 -25.22 0.66 -17.62
CA GLU A 363 -25.46 -0.77 -17.75
C GLU A 363 -26.20 -1.29 -16.50
N SER A 364 -27.25 -2.09 -16.71
CA SER A 364 -27.97 -2.74 -15.63
C SER A 364 -27.60 -4.21 -15.54
N THR A 365 -26.96 -4.59 -14.44
CA THR A 365 -26.56 -5.95 -14.12
C THR A 365 -27.41 -6.45 -12.94
N LEU A 366 -28.16 -7.53 -13.16
CA LEU A 366 -29.08 -8.11 -12.17
C LEU A 366 -30.07 -7.09 -11.57
N GLY A 367 -30.61 -6.21 -12.43
CA GLY A 367 -31.61 -5.21 -12.03
C GLY A 367 -31.06 -3.96 -11.33
N SER A 368 -29.73 -3.80 -11.23
CA SER A 368 -29.07 -2.63 -10.63
C SER A 368 -28.00 -2.06 -11.56
N ARG A 369 -27.74 -0.77 -11.45
CA ARG A 369 -26.69 -0.01 -12.14
C ARG A 369 -25.50 0.33 -11.22
N ALA A 370 -25.48 -0.18 -10.00
CA ALA A 370 -24.41 0.06 -9.05
C ALA A 370 -23.12 -0.65 -9.46
N THR A 371 -21.96 -0.05 -9.20
CA THR A 371 -20.69 -0.77 -9.24
C THR A 371 -20.47 -1.52 -7.92
N ASP A 372 -20.26 -2.84 -7.99
CA ASP A 372 -19.73 -3.66 -6.88
C ASP A 372 -18.24 -3.91 -7.11
N SER A 373 -17.41 -3.24 -6.32
CA SER A 373 -15.95 -3.30 -6.42
C SER A 373 -15.34 -4.64 -6.02
N LEU A 374 -16.01 -5.42 -5.16
CA LEU A 374 -15.50 -6.71 -4.69
C LEU A 374 -15.73 -7.78 -5.75
N SER A 375 -16.94 -7.80 -6.30
CA SER A 375 -17.34 -8.80 -7.28
C SER A 375 -16.97 -8.42 -8.70
N GLY A 376 -16.85 -7.12 -9.02
CA GLY A 376 -16.67 -6.63 -10.38
C GLY A 376 -17.96 -6.59 -11.20
N LEU A 377 -19.12 -6.48 -10.54
CA LEU A 377 -20.44 -6.41 -11.19
C LEU A 377 -20.88 -4.96 -11.38
N GLY A 378 -21.56 -4.70 -12.50
CA GLY A 378 -22.04 -3.37 -12.86
C GLY A 378 -20.99 -2.53 -13.60
N PRO A 379 -21.26 -1.24 -13.80
CA PRO A 379 -20.40 -0.36 -14.59
C PRO A 379 -18.98 -0.26 -14.00
N ALA A 380 -17.99 -0.15 -14.89
CA ALA A 380 -16.62 0.16 -14.48
C ALA A 380 -16.53 1.55 -13.81
N PRO A 381 -15.49 1.82 -12.99
CA PRO A 381 -15.23 3.16 -12.47
C PRO A 381 -15.16 4.22 -13.57
N LEU A 382 -15.61 5.44 -13.26
CA LEU A 382 -15.67 6.52 -14.24
C LEU A 382 -14.28 6.93 -14.72
N THR A 383 -14.14 7.14 -16.03
CA THR A 383 -12.90 7.59 -16.66
C THR A 383 -13.09 8.95 -17.34
N ALA A 384 -12.00 9.69 -17.44
CA ALA A 384 -11.98 10.97 -18.14
C ALA A 384 -12.34 10.77 -19.62
N GLY A 385 -13.28 11.55 -20.14
CA GLY A 385 -13.81 11.46 -21.50
C GLY A 385 -15.13 10.68 -21.63
N ALA A 386 -15.52 9.90 -20.60
CA ALA A 386 -16.79 9.17 -20.62
C ALA A 386 -18.00 10.12 -20.66
N LEU A 387 -19.06 9.73 -21.39
CA LEU A 387 -20.35 10.41 -21.36
C LEU A 387 -21.30 9.63 -20.44
N LEU A 388 -21.90 10.30 -19.48
CA LEU A 388 -23.00 9.81 -18.65
C LEU A 388 -24.32 10.26 -19.27
N PRO A 389 -25.00 9.41 -20.05
CA PRO A 389 -26.20 9.81 -20.74
C PRO A 389 -27.36 9.97 -19.77
N ARG A 390 -28.29 10.88 -20.08
CA ARG A 390 -29.54 11.02 -19.32
C ARG A 390 -30.55 9.95 -19.77
N LEU A 391 -31.20 9.27 -18.83
CA LEU A 391 -32.33 8.39 -19.17
C LEU A 391 -33.52 9.20 -19.70
N ALA A 392 -34.12 8.74 -20.79
CA ALA A 392 -35.40 9.27 -21.29
C ALA A 392 -36.53 8.76 -20.37
N SER A 393 -36.78 9.45 -19.26
CA SER A 393 -37.73 8.97 -18.24
C SER A 393 -39.12 9.63 -18.40
N PRO A 394 -40.15 8.90 -18.87
CA PRO A 394 -41.52 9.42 -19.01
C PRO A 394 -42.20 9.42 -17.63
N GLY A 395 -42.00 10.46 -16.83
CA GLY A 395 -42.67 10.55 -15.52
C GLY A 395 -42.03 11.44 -14.47
N LEU A 396 -41.15 12.36 -14.88
CA LEU A 396 -40.46 13.24 -13.94
C LEU A 396 -41.43 14.08 -13.12
N ARG A 397 -41.26 14.05 -11.80
CA ARG A 397 -41.97 14.94 -10.88
C ARG A 397 -41.36 16.35 -10.97
N PRO A 398 -42.06 17.39 -10.48
CA PRO A 398 -41.43 18.69 -10.24
C PRO A 398 -40.16 18.52 -9.39
N VAL A 399 -39.14 19.34 -9.65
CA VAL A 399 -37.95 19.38 -8.79
C VAL A 399 -38.33 19.78 -7.37
N GLY A 400 -37.61 19.23 -6.39
CA GLY A 400 -37.82 19.51 -4.98
C GLY A 400 -37.41 20.94 -4.59
N SER A 401 -37.92 21.41 -3.46
CA SER A 401 -37.35 22.58 -2.78
C SER A 401 -36.02 22.18 -2.11
N PRO A 402 -35.09 23.13 -1.89
CA PRO A 402 -33.89 22.87 -1.11
C PRO A 402 -34.25 22.18 0.22
N GLU A 403 -33.60 21.05 0.51
CA GLU A 403 -33.82 20.28 1.72
C GLU A 403 -32.47 19.94 2.35
N PRO A 404 -32.19 20.32 3.61
CA PRO A 404 -30.88 20.08 4.21
C PRO A 404 -30.60 18.58 4.32
N GLY A 405 -29.32 18.22 4.20
CA GLY A 405 -28.85 16.86 4.41
C GLY A 405 -29.40 16.25 5.71
N THR A 406 -29.92 15.03 5.60
CA THR A 406 -30.47 14.30 6.75
C THR A 406 -29.38 13.69 7.62
N LEU A 407 -28.15 13.61 7.10
CA LEU A 407 -27.00 13.06 7.81
C LEU A 407 -26.31 14.16 8.63
N ARG A 408 -26.27 13.98 9.95
CA ARG A 408 -25.42 14.81 10.81
C ARG A 408 -24.09 14.08 11.00
N LEU A 409 -23.06 14.60 10.36
CA LEU A 409 -21.69 14.16 10.65
C LEU A 409 -21.27 14.73 12.01
N PRO A 410 -20.55 13.95 12.83
CA PRO A 410 -19.91 14.49 14.01
C PRO A 410 -18.96 15.63 13.62
N ASP A 411 -18.85 16.64 14.48
CA ASP A 411 -17.90 17.73 14.28
C ASP A 411 -16.49 17.13 14.13
N PRO A 412 -15.68 17.52 13.13
CA PRO A 412 -14.30 17.06 13.03
C PRO A 412 -13.45 17.40 14.27
N HIS A 413 -13.93 18.28 15.15
CA HIS A 413 -13.35 18.59 16.47
C HIS A 413 -13.92 17.80 17.65
N ASP A 414 -14.89 16.90 17.43
CA ASP A 414 -15.47 16.03 18.47
C ASP A 414 -14.58 14.80 18.76
N ASP A 415 -14.77 14.19 19.93
CA ASP A 415 -13.85 13.17 20.44
C ASP A 415 -14.00 11.77 19.81
N ALA A 416 -15.17 11.43 19.24
CA ALA A 416 -15.39 10.23 18.41
C ALA A 416 -16.82 10.21 17.84
N ALA A 417 -16.99 9.75 16.60
CA ALA A 417 -18.29 9.39 16.05
C ALA A 417 -18.90 8.22 16.82
N THR A 418 -20.13 8.34 17.32
CA THR A 418 -20.79 7.21 18.01
C THR A 418 -21.65 6.42 17.03
N LEU A 419 -21.34 5.14 16.84
CA LEU A 419 -22.15 4.21 16.05
C LEU A 419 -22.89 3.22 16.96
N ARG A 420 -24.19 3.10 16.79
CA ARG A 420 -25.02 2.17 17.54
C ARG A 420 -25.00 0.80 16.89
N PHE A 421 -24.91 -0.25 17.71
CA PHE A 421 -24.89 -1.62 17.23
C PHE A 421 -25.73 -2.54 18.10
N VAL A 422 -26.29 -3.58 17.49
CA VAL A 422 -26.91 -4.70 18.21
C VAL A 422 -25.83 -5.78 18.39
N PRO A 423 -25.63 -6.34 19.59
CA PRO A 423 -24.75 -7.48 19.79
C PRO A 423 -25.04 -8.60 18.79
N GLY A 424 -23.98 -9.12 18.17
CA GLY A 424 -24.06 -10.02 17.03
C GLY A 424 -24.37 -11.46 17.43
N PRO A 425 -24.64 -12.34 16.46
CA PRO A 425 -24.98 -13.73 16.72
C PRO A 425 -23.84 -14.52 17.38
N ARG A 426 -22.60 -14.01 17.28
CA ARG A 426 -21.39 -14.60 17.87
C ARG A 426 -20.78 -13.74 18.98
N ALA A 427 -21.58 -12.91 19.65
CA ALA A 427 -21.13 -12.18 20.84
C ALA A 427 -20.68 -13.15 21.98
N ASP A 428 -21.23 -14.37 22.00
CA ASP A 428 -20.80 -15.46 22.89
C ASP A 428 -19.35 -15.91 22.66
N TRP A 429 -18.72 -15.56 21.53
CA TRP A 429 -17.29 -15.80 21.30
C TRP A 429 -16.37 -14.81 22.02
N PHE A 430 -16.90 -13.75 22.62
CA PHE A 430 -16.10 -12.67 23.24
C PHE A 430 -16.37 -12.55 24.75
N GLY A 431 -17.58 -12.91 25.21
CA GLY A 431 -17.98 -12.75 26.60
C GLY A 431 -18.20 -11.29 26.99
N ASP A 432 -18.78 -11.08 28.17
CA ASP A 432 -19.30 -9.76 28.58
C ASP A 432 -18.20 -8.70 28.73
N GLU A 433 -17.01 -9.08 29.20
CA GLU A 433 -15.88 -8.16 29.38
C GLU A 433 -15.38 -7.59 28.04
N GLU A 434 -15.27 -8.44 27.02
CA GLU A 434 -14.80 -8.04 25.69
C GLU A 434 -15.86 -7.23 24.94
N LEU A 435 -17.15 -7.54 25.15
CA LEU A 435 -18.25 -6.77 24.57
C LEU A 435 -18.35 -5.37 25.20
N ALA A 436 -18.13 -5.28 26.51
CA ALA A 436 -18.01 -4.00 27.21
C ALA A 436 -16.80 -3.23 26.69
N ARG A 437 -15.64 -3.89 26.59
CA ARG A 437 -14.41 -3.29 26.06
C ARG A 437 -14.57 -2.76 24.64
N PHE A 438 -15.23 -3.52 23.75
CA PHE A 438 -15.56 -3.08 22.39
C PHE A 438 -16.34 -1.76 22.37
N SER A 439 -17.27 -1.58 23.32
CA SER A 439 -18.12 -0.39 23.44
C SER A 439 -17.43 0.79 24.14
N ASP A 440 -16.62 0.50 25.16
CA ASP A 440 -15.97 1.51 26.00
C ASP A 440 -14.76 2.14 25.32
N GLN A 441 -14.07 1.39 24.45
CA GLN A 441 -12.90 1.89 23.75
C GLN A 441 -13.25 2.70 22.50
N THR A 442 -12.36 3.63 22.18
CA THR A 442 -12.39 4.35 20.90
C THR A 442 -11.59 3.56 19.87
N TRP A 443 -12.13 3.50 18.66
CA TRP A 443 -11.56 2.88 17.47
C TRP A 443 -11.20 3.95 16.45
N THR A 444 -10.16 3.72 15.66
CA THR A 444 -9.76 4.61 14.57
C THR A 444 -10.02 3.93 13.23
N VAL A 445 -10.55 4.67 12.27
CA VAL A 445 -10.70 4.20 10.88
C VAL A 445 -9.31 4.07 10.23
N GLY A 446 -8.93 2.86 9.83
CA GLY A 446 -7.66 2.58 9.13
C GLY A 446 -7.64 3.10 7.69
N SER A 447 -6.44 3.38 7.17
CA SER A 447 -6.20 3.86 5.80
C SER A 447 -6.46 2.82 4.71
N ASP A 448 -6.53 1.54 5.07
CA ASP A 448 -6.94 0.41 4.22
C ASP A 448 -8.46 0.24 4.11
N SER A 449 -9.25 1.14 4.71
CA SER A 449 -10.72 1.15 4.63
C SER A 449 -11.21 1.47 3.22
N ASN A 450 -12.26 0.76 2.77
CA ASN A 450 -12.84 0.89 1.44
C ASN A 450 -14.34 0.54 1.43
N ARG A 451 -14.96 0.42 0.25
CA ARG A 451 -16.39 0.10 0.11
C ARG A 451 -16.80 -1.30 0.61
N VAL A 452 -15.85 -2.22 0.76
CA VAL A 452 -16.08 -3.54 1.36
C VAL A 452 -16.21 -3.45 2.88
N GLY A 453 -15.45 -2.55 3.51
CA GLY A 453 -15.44 -2.43 4.96
C GLY A 453 -14.64 -1.25 5.53
N VAL A 454 -15.01 -0.81 6.72
CA VAL A 454 -14.23 0.10 7.56
C VAL A 454 -13.37 -0.75 8.48
N ARG A 455 -12.04 -0.67 8.34
CA ARG A 455 -11.09 -1.44 9.16
C ARG A 455 -10.81 -0.65 10.44
N LEU A 456 -11.08 -1.26 11.58
CA LEU A 456 -10.93 -0.59 12.86
C LEU A 456 -9.57 -0.90 13.48
N GLN A 457 -8.91 0.16 13.94
CA GLN A 457 -7.68 0.08 14.71
C GLN A 457 -7.95 0.55 16.14
N VAL A 458 -7.19 0.06 17.10
CA VAL A 458 -7.25 0.60 18.47
C VAL A 458 -6.69 2.02 18.47
N THR A 459 -7.48 3.00 18.94
CA THR A 459 -7.07 4.42 18.98
C THR A 459 -5.98 4.69 19.99
N ASP A 460 -6.05 4.09 21.18
CA ASP A 460 -5.15 4.36 22.29
C ASP A 460 -4.27 3.13 22.57
N ARG A 461 -2.95 3.27 22.39
CA ARG A 461 -1.99 2.15 22.49
C ARG A 461 -1.06 2.27 23.70
N GLY A 462 -1.39 3.13 24.66
CA GLY A 462 -0.66 3.32 25.92
C GLY A 462 -0.72 2.13 26.88
N ARG A 463 0.13 2.12 27.92
CA ARG A 463 0.09 1.08 28.97
C ARG A 463 -1.23 1.10 29.73
N GLY A 464 -1.99 0.01 29.64
CA GLY A 464 -3.31 -0.13 30.27
C GLY A 464 -4.48 0.28 29.36
N ALA A 465 -4.19 0.76 28.14
CA ALA A 465 -5.20 0.97 27.13
C ALA A 465 -5.69 -0.38 26.57
N PRO A 466 -6.99 -0.49 26.25
CA PRO A 466 -7.57 -1.75 25.81
C PRO A 466 -7.07 -2.13 24.41
N GLY A 467 -6.57 -3.36 24.26
CA GLY A 467 -5.97 -3.86 23.02
C GLY A 467 -6.98 -4.49 22.04
N PRO A 468 -6.50 -5.21 21.00
CA PRO A 468 -7.37 -5.97 20.10
C PRO A 468 -8.26 -6.97 20.86
N LEU A 469 -9.46 -7.21 20.34
CA LEU A 469 -10.44 -8.13 20.92
C LEU A 469 -9.92 -9.56 21.03
N VAL A 470 -10.22 -10.23 22.14
CA VAL A 470 -9.81 -11.62 22.37
C VAL A 470 -11.01 -12.53 22.25
N ARG A 471 -10.87 -13.60 21.47
CA ARG A 471 -11.90 -14.64 21.35
C ARG A 471 -11.76 -15.66 22.48
N GLN A 472 -12.86 -16.13 23.02
CA GLN A 472 -12.91 -17.21 24.02
C GLN A 472 -12.80 -18.61 23.40
N HIS A 473 -13.10 -18.73 22.10
CA HIS A 473 -13.04 -19.99 21.37
C HIS A 473 -11.88 -20.00 20.36
N GLU A 474 -11.06 -21.04 20.44
CA GLU A 474 -10.03 -21.37 19.45
C GLU A 474 -10.65 -22.31 18.40
N GLY A 475 -10.55 -21.95 17.12
CA GLY A 475 -11.10 -22.75 16.01
C GLY A 475 -11.63 -21.91 14.85
N GLU A 476 -11.94 -22.57 13.73
CA GLU A 476 -12.61 -21.94 12.59
C GLU A 476 -14.13 -21.95 12.81
N LEU A 477 -14.78 -20.81 12.55
CA LEU A 477 -16.23 -20.75 12.48
C LEU A 477 -16.65 -21.28 11.11
N ALA A 478 -17.59 -22.23 11.09
CA ALA A 478 -18.24 -22.65 9.85
C ALA A 478 -18.80 -21.41 9.14
N SER A 479 -18.74 -21.38 7.80
CA SER A 479 -19.13 -20.16 7.08
C SER A 479 -20.58 -19.78 7.39
N GLU A 480 -20.80 -18.50 7.66
CA GLU A 480 -22.09 -17.92 7.99
C GLU A 480 -22.44 -16.78 7.03
N PRO A 481 -23.74 -16.49 6.78
CA PRO A 481 -24.14 -15.35 6.00
C PRO A 481 -23.78 -14.03 6.69
N MET A 482 -23.49 -13.00 5.90
CA MET A 482 -23.04 -11.69 6.36
C MET A 482 -24.02 -10.59 5.91
N VAL A 483 -24.01 -9.47 6.62
CA VAL A 483 -24.80 -8.28 6.29
C VAL A 483 -23.95 -7.01 6.38
N ALA A 484 -24.31 -5.99 5.61
CA ALA A 484 -23.77 -4.65 5.82
C ALA A 484 -24.05 -4.21 7.27
N GLY A 485 -23.03 -3.66 7.92
CA GLY A 485 -23.04 -3.36 9.34
C GLY A 485 -22.43 -4.44 10.23
N ALA A 486 -22.19 -5.66 9.74
CA ALA A 486 -21.56 -6.70 10.53
C ALA A 486 -20.14 -6.29 10.97
N LEU A 487 -19.88 -6.36 12.26
CA LEU A 487 -18.56 -6.15 12.88
C LEU A 487 -17.90 -7.51 13.01
N GLN A 488 -17.26 -7.95 11.93
CA GLN A 488 -16.54 -9.20 11.91
C GLN A 488 -15.17 -9.03 12.57
N VAL A 489 -14.80 -9.93 13.48
CA VAL A 489 -13.52 -9.84 14.20
C VAL A 489 -12.64 -10.99 13.76
N PRO A 490 -11.60 -10.78 12.93
CA PRO A 490 -10.61 -11.79 12.52
C PRO A 490 -9.71 -12.24 13.69
N PRO A 491 -8.80 -13.23 13.50
CA PRO A 491 -7.90 -13.69 14.55
C PRO A 491 -6.98 -12.60 15.10
N SER A 492 -6.77 -11.51 14.34
CA SER A 492 -6.04 -10.31 14.79
C SER A 492 -6.73 -9.56 15.93
N GLY A 493 -8.03 -9.80 16.19
CA GLY A 493 -8.80 -9.07 17.19
C GLY A 493 -9.23 -7.67 16.77
N LEU A 494 -8.88 -7.23 15.55
CA LEU A 494 -9.24 -5.91 15.01
C LEU A 494 -10.50 -6.03 14.15
N PRO A 495 -11.64 -5.45 14.56
CA PRO A 495 -12.89 -5.63 13.83
C PRO A 495 -12.86 -4.94 12.46
N VAL A 496 -13.56 -5.55 11.51
CA VAL A 496 -13.90 -4.97 10.22
C VAL A 496 -15.42 -4.75 10.21
N LEU A 497 -15.83 -3.49 10.09
CA LEU A 497 -17.23 -3.12 9.89
C LEU A 497 -17.56 -3.25 8.39
N PHE A 498 -18.33 -4.25 8.01
CA PHE A 498 -18.70 -4.48 6.61
C PHE A 498 -19.63 -3.41 6.06
N MET A 499 -19.33 -2.93 4.84
CA MET A 499 -20.02 -1.84 4.17
C MET A 499 -20.79 -2.36 2.94
N ALA A 500 -21.07 -1.51 1.95
CA ALA A 500 -21.98 -1.83 0.85
C ALA A 500 -21.53 -3.06 0.01
N ASP A 501 -20.24 -3.18 -0.28
CA ASP A 501 -19.68 -4.22 -1.16
C ASP A 501 -19.12 -5.42 -0.36
N HIS A 502 -19.74 -5.74 0.79
CA HIS A 502 -19.29 -6.82 1.68
C HIS A 502 -19.45 -8.23 1.07
N PRO A 503 -18.61 -9.23 1.43
CA PRO A 503 -18.84 -10.62 1.01
C PRO A 503 -20.14 -11.18 1.60
N VAL A 504 -20.81 -12.08 0.88
CA VAL A 504 -22.10 -12.65 1.34
C VAL A 504 -21.93 -13.66 2.48
N THR A 505 -20.82 -14.39 2.51
CA THR A 505 -20.50 -15.35 3.58
C THR A 505 -19.13 -15.07 4.17
N GLY A 506 -18.95 -15.35 5.47
CA GLY A 506 -17.67 -15.19 6.16
C GLY A 506 -17.40 -16.30 7.18
N GLY A 507 -16.13 -16.55 7.48
CA GLY A 507 -15.67 -17.60 8.42
C GLY A 507 -15.15 -17.07 9.75
N TYR A 508 -15.47 -15.83 10.11
CA TYR A 508 -15.05 -15.22 11.37
C TYR A 508 -16.25 -14.70 12.17
N PRO A 509 -16.18 -14.75 13.50
CA PRO A 509 -17.28 -14.36 14.38
C PRO A 509 -17.61 -12.87 14.26
N VAL A 510 -18.91 -12.59 14.26
CA VAL A 510 -19.48 -11.24 14.25
C VAL A 510 -19.87 -10.86 15.67
N ILE A 511 -19.12 -9.94 16.27
CA ILE A 511 -19.34 -9.48 17.65
C ILE A 511 -20.60 -8.60 17.77
N GLY A 512 -20.95 -7.91 16.69
CA GLY A 512 -21.96 -6.87 16.65
C GLY A 512 -22.43 -6.56 15.24
N THR A 513 -23.56 -5.88 15.09
CA THR A 513 -24.01 -5.34 13.81
C THR A 513 -24.48 -3.91 14.01
N VAL A 514 -23.80 -2.96 13.35
CA VAL A 514 -24.19 -1.55 13.33
C VAL A 514 -25.57 -1.43 12.69
N ILE A 515 -26.45 -0.66 13.34
CA ILE A 515 -27.83 -0.51 12.86
C ILE A 515 -27.86 0.24 11.53
N ALA A 516 -28.88 -0.04 10.72
CA ALA A 516 -28.97 0.49 9.36
C ALA A 516 -28.89 2.03 9.29
N GLU A 517 -29.40 2.74 10.31
CA GLU A 517 -29.43 4.20 10.37
C GLU A 517 -28.04 4.84 10.56
N ASP A 518 -27.07 4.11 11.12
CA ASP A 518 -25.73 4.63 11.43
C ASP A 518 -24.69 4.23 10.36
N LEU A 519 -25.04 3.33 9.41
CA LEU A 519 -24.17 2.97 8.28
C LEU A 519 -23.81 4.16 7.38
N PRO A 520 -24.73 5.10 7.06
CA PRO A 520 -24.38 6.32 6.33
C PRO A 520 -23.33 7.17 7.04
N VAL A 521 -23.36 7.23 8.38
CA VAL A 521 -22.33 7.93 9.17
C VAL A 521 -21.00 7.24 8.95
N ALA A 522 -20.93 5.92 9.12
CA ALA A 522 -19.70 5.15 8.90
C ALA A 522 -19.16 5.30 7.47
N ALA A 523 -20.04 5.39 6.47
CA ALA A 523 -19.67 5.63 5.07
C ALA A 523 -19.10 7.03 4.81
N GLN A 524 -19.24 7.97 5.73
CA GLN A 524 -18.74 9.34 5.57
C GLN A 524 -17.49 9.63 6.41
N LEU A 525 -16.99 8.65 7.18
CA LEU A 525 -15.80 8.82 8.02
C LEU A 525 -14.52 8.61 7.19
N PRO A 526 -13.67 9.62 7.00
CA PRO A 526 -12.35 9.45 6.38
C PRO A 526 -11.39 8.63 7.27
N PRO A 527 -10.31 8.06 6.71
CA PRO A 527 -9.21 7.49 7.49
C PRO A 527 -8.73 8.44 8.59
N GLY A 528 -8.43 7.89 9.76
CA GLY A 528 -8.08 8.65 10.97
C GLY A 528 -9.27 9.07 11.82
N SER A 529 -10.51 8.96 11.33
CA SER A 529 -11.71 9.26 12.14
C SER A 529 -11.81 8.35 13.35
N ARG A 530 -12.18 8.93 14.51
CA ARG A 530 -12.44 8.19 15.74
C ARG A 530 -13.89 7.70 15.79
N ILE A 531 -14.12 6.48 16.25
CA ILE A 531 -15.41 5.82 16.39
C ILE A 531 -15.55 5.25 17.80
N ARG A 532 -16.70 5.42 18.42
CA ARG A 532 -17.11 4.67 19.62
C ARG A 532 -18.37 3.87 19.30
N PHE A 533 -18.49 2.68 19.88
CA PHE A 533 -19.68 1.85 19.70
C PHE A 533 -20.59 1.91 20.91
N ARG A 534 -21.88 2.06 20.68
CA ARG A 534 -22.90 2.00 21.74
C ARG A 534 -23.85 0.83 21.48
N ALA A 535 -23.87 -0.15 22.37
CA ALA A 535 -24.80 -1.26 22.29
C ALA A 535 -26.25 -0.74 22.44
N VAL A 536 -27.15 -1.25 21.60
CA VAL A 536 -28.60 -1.04 21.69
C VAL A 536 -29.34 -2.37 21.70
N ALA A 537 -30.53 -2.40 22.30
CA ALA A 537 -31.34 -3.59 22.34
C ALA A 537 -31.82 -3.99 20.94
N ALA A 538 -31.80 -5.29 20.64
CA ALA A 538 -32.38 -5.83 19.41
C ALA A 538 -33.87 -5.47 19.35
N GLY A 539 -34.24 -4.55 18.47
CA GLY A 539 -35.61 -4.07 18.35
C GLY A 539 -36.00 -2.91 19.28
N ALA A 540 -35.08 -2.03 19.68
CA ALA A 540 -35.46 -0.70 20.17
C ALA A 540 -36.01 0.17 19.02
N ASP A 541 -37.03 1.00 19.26
CA ASP A 541 -37.51 1.97 18.26
C ASP A 541 -36.50 3.14 18.19
N PRO A 542 -35.89 3.47 17.03
CA PRO A 542 -34.88 4.52 16.94
C PRO A 542 -35.36 5.89 17.43
N ALA A 543 -36.67 6.11 17.48
CA ALA A 543 -37.33 7.36 17.89
C ALA A 543 -37.51 7.53 19.40
N GLU A 544 -37.33 6.49 20.23
CA GLU A 544 -37.55 6.59 21.69
C GLU A 544 -36.31 7.05 22.47
N ASP A 545 -35.11 7.06 21.86
CA ASP A 545 -33.84 7.36 22.53
C ASP A 545 -33.22 8.72 22.15
N SER A 546 -33.96 9.59 21.45
CA SER A 546 -33.52 10.95 21.12
C SER A 546 -33.84 11.95 22.23
N GLU A 547 -33.08 11.93 23.33
CA GLU A 547 -33.06 13.10 24.22
C GLU A 547 -32.28 14.25 23.55
N PRO A 548 -32.81 15.49 23.55
CA PRO A 548 -32.06 16.64 23.07
C PRO A 548 -30.91 16.94 24.05
N PRO A 549 -29.68 17.24 23.58
CA PRO A 549 -28.58 17.54 24.47
C PRO A 549 -28.90 18.80 25.30
N SER A 550 -28.97 18.57 26.61
CA SER A 550 -29.13 19.56 27.66
C SER A 550 -28.10 20.68 27.53
N SER A 551 -28.56 21.91 27.72
CA SER A 551 -27.79 23.14 27.77
C SER A 551 -26.63 23.05 28.77
N ALA A 552 -25.41 22.85 28.27
CA ALA A 552 -24.20 23.05 29.05
C ALA A 552 -23.84 24.55 29.06
N SER A 553 -23.73 25.09 30.27
CA SER A 553 -23.34 26.47 30.60
C SER A 553 -22.08 26.95 29.86
N PRO A 554 -21.94 28.27 29.62
CA PRO A 554 -20.77 28.84 28.97
C PRO A 554 -19.55 28.64 29.87
N ALA A 555 -18.69 27.69 29.51
CA ALA A 555 -17.35 27.61 30.07
C ALA A 555 -16.56 28.81 29.53
N THR A 556 -16.08 29.62 30.45
CA THR A 556 -15.19 30.75 30.20
C THR A 556 -14.00 30.35 29.32
N PRO A 557 -13.53 31.25 28.42
CA PRO A 557 -12.39 30.96 27.57
C PRO A 557 -11.17 30.72 28.45
N LYS A 558 -10.71 29.46 28.50
CA LYS A 558 -9.38 29.16 29.03
C LYS A 558 -8.40 29.59 27.97
N THR A 559 -7.62 30.61 28.30
CA THR A 559 -6.41 31.02 27.61
C THR A 559 -5.56 29.79 27.25
N PRO A 560 -4.97 29.73 26.04
CA PRO A 560 -4.08 28.64 25.68
C PRO A 560 -2.96 28.55 26.71
N LYS A 561 -2.79 27.38 27.33
CA LYS A 561 -1.60 27.10 28.11
C LYS A 561 -0.47 26.87 27.12
N THR A 562 0.55 27.71 27.21
CA THR A 562 1.85 27.52 26.57
C THR A 562 2.43 26.13 26.88
N PRO A 563 3.11 25.47 25.92
CA PRO A 563 3.88 24.26 26.20
C PRO A 563 5.17 24.68 26.93
N ALA A 564 5.09 24.83 28.24
CA ALA A 564 6.24 25.04 29.09
C ALA A 564 6.41 23.83 30.03
N GLU A 565 7.60 23.24 29.95
CA GLU A 565 8.24 22.39 30.97
C GLU A 565 7.82 20.92 31.05
N ARG A 566 8.27 20.12 30.06
CA ARG A 566 8.76 18.77 30.36
C ARG A 566 10.28 18.77 30.24
N ASN A 567 10.96 18.95 31.36
CA ASN A 567 12.39 18.70 31.45
C ASN A 567 12.61 17.18 31.55
N THR A 568 12.42 16.45 30.45
CA THR A 568 12.73 15.01 30.38
C THR A 568 14.22 14.86 30.20
N VAL A 569 14.93 14.59 31.30
CA VAL A 569 16.33 14.19 31.25
C VAL A 569 16.42 12.90 30.44
N LEU A 570 16.90 12.99 29.20
CA LEU A 570 17.21 11.84 28.35
C LEU A 570 18.31 11.01 29.04
N LYS A 571 18.11 9.70 29.20
CA LYS A 571 19.11 8.78 29.76
C LYS A 571 19.33 7.57 28.89
N LYS A 572 18.31 7.12 28.16
CA LYS A 572 18.37 5.93 27.30
C LYS A 572 17.62 6.17 25.99
N VAL A 573 18.28 5.87 24.87
CA VAL A 573 17.74 6.07 23.51
C VAL A 573 17.63 4.71 22.81
N LEU A 574 16.44 4.39 22.30
CA LEU A 574 16.27 3.30 21.36
C LEU A 574 16.56 3.76 19.95
N ILE A 575 17.33 2.96 19.24
CA ILE A 575 17.75 3.21 17.86
C ILE A 575 16.87 2.31 16.98
N ALA A 576 15.90 2.91 16.29
CA ALA A 576 14.95 2.21 15.42
C ALA A 576 15.54 1.97 14.02
N ASN A 577 16.77 1.45 13.97
CA ASN A 577 17.52 1.24 12.73
C ASN A 577 18.60 0.15 12.89
N ARG A 578 19.34 -0.12 11.81
CA ARG A 578 20.42 -1.11 11.73
C ARG A 578 21.69 -0.55 11.10
N GLY A 579 22.70 -1.40 10.92
CA GLY A 579 23.87 -1.08 10.11
C GLY A 579 24.72 0.06 10.68
N GLU A 580 25.39 0.80 9.80
CA GLU A 580 26.35 1.84 10.19
C GLU A 580 25.68 2.98 10.98
N ILE A 581 24.48 3.41 10.60
CA ILE A 581 23.79 4.51 11.28
C ILE A 581 23.44 4.17 12.72
N ALA A 582 23.06 2.92 12.99
CA ALA A 582 22.82 2.50 14.35
C ALA A 582 24.10 2.48 15.20
N VAL A 583 25.26 2.16 14.59
CA VAL A 583 26.58 2.29 15.24
C VAL A 583 26.91 3.77 15.49
N ARG A 584 26.67 4.66 14.52
CA ARG A 584 26.89 6.11 14.62
C ARG A 584 26.08 6.74 15.76
N ILE A 585 24.80 6.39 15.87
CA ILE A 585 23.92 6.89 16.93
C ILE A 585 24.33 6.31 18.29
N ALA A 586 24.68 5.02 18.36
CA ALA A 586 25.16 4.40 19.61
C ALA A 586 26.47 5.04 20.11
N ARG A 587 27.36 5.46 19.20
CA ARG A 587 28.56 6.23 19.55
C ARG A 587 28.21 7.61 20.11
N ALA A 588 27.33 8.37 19.45
CA ALA A 588 26.86 9.66 19.98
C ALA A 588 26.17 9.51 21.34
N CYS A 589 25.40 8.45 21.56
CA CYS A 589 24.81 8.17 22.87
C CYS A 589 25.91 8.04 23.93
N ALA A 590 26.97 7.26 23.65
CA ALA A 590 28.08 7.09 24.57
C ALA A 590 28.79 8.42 24.89
N ASP A 591 29.03 9.26 23.87
CA ASP A 591 29.67 10.58 24.04
C ASP A 591 28.80 11.54 24.86
N ALA A 592 27.47 11.48 24.69
CA ALA A 592 26.49 12.24 25.46
C ALA A 592 26.20 11.64 26.86
N GLY A 593 26.80 10.51 27.22
CA GLY A 593 26.53 9.81 28.49
C GLY A 593 25.16 9.13 28.55
N LEU A 594 24.53 8.89 27.40
CA LEU A 594 23.25 8.20 27.23
C LEU A 594 23.47 6.69 26.98
N LYS A 595 22.52 5.88 27.45
CA LYS A 595 22.46 4.44 27.15
C LYS A 595 21.81 4.20 25.78
N SER A 596 22.42 3.32 24.99
CA SER A 596 21.95 2.98 23.65
C SER A 596 21.24 1.62 23.62
N VAL A 597 20.11 1.55 22.94
CA VAL A 597 19.34 0.30 22.74
C VAL A 597 19.20 0.03 21.24
N ALA A 598 19.77 -1.07 20.76
CA ALA A 598 19.58 -1.54 19.39
C ALA A 598 18.34 -2.44 19.27
N VAL A 599 17.73 -2.44 18.09
CA VAL A 599 16.78 -3.49 17.67
C VAL A 599 17.38 -4.29 16.51
N TYR A 600 17.01 -5.57 16.41
CA TYR A 600 17.55 -6.43 15.35
C TYR A 600 16.59 -7.47 14.80
N SER A 601 16.72 -7.71 13.49
CA SER A 601 16.12 -8.85 12.79
C SER A 601 16.93 -10.13 13.02
N ASP A 602 16.38 -11.29 12.68
CA ASP A 602 17.08 -12.56 12.90
C ASP A 602 18.41 -12.67 12.10
N PRO A 603 18.48 -12.24 10.82
CA PRO A 603 19.76 -12.13 10.10
C PRO A 603 20.76 -11.16 10.72
N ASP A 604 20.29 -10.14 11.44
CA ASP A 604 21.13 -9.12 12.07
C ASP A 604 21.58 -9.47 13.50
N ALA A 605 21.33 -10.70 13.98
CA ALA A 605 21.69 -11.10 15.34
C ALA A 605 23.19 -10.96 15.66
N ASP A 606 24.05 -11.00 14.62
CA ASP A 606 25.50 -10.75 14.68
C ASP A 606 25.94 -9.41 14.09
N ALA A 607 25.02 -8.51 13.78
CA ALA A 607 25.39 -7.24 13.20
C ALA A 607 26.21 -6.40 14.19
N LEU A 608 27.04 -5.50 13.67
CA LEU A 608 27.92 -4.67 14.49
C LEU A 608 27.14 -3.78 15.47
N HIS A 609 25.98 -3.24 15.05
CA HIS A 609 25.18 -2.36 15.90
C HIS A 609 24.60 -3.06 17.13
N VAL A 610 24.24 -4.35 17.01
CA VAL A 610 23.78 -5.19 18.12
C VAL A 610 24.87 -5.34 19.18
N ARG A 611 26.13 -5.49 18.75
CA ARG A 611 27.28 -5.57 19.67
C ARG A 611 27.74 -4.22 20.20
N ARG A 612 27.48 -3.14 19.46
CA ARG A 612 27.94 -1.79 19.82
C ARG A 612 27.06 -1.14 20.88
N ALA A 613 25.75 -1.36 20.80
CA ALA A 613 24.78 -0.79 21.73
C ALA A 613 24.94 -1.38 23.15
N ASP A 614 24.48 -0.65 24.17
CA ASP A 614 24.50 -1.11 25.56
C ASP A 614 23.52 -2.27 25.79
N GLU A 615 22.37 -2.24 25.09
CA GLU A 615 21.36 -3.29 25.08
C GLU A 615 20.88 -3.57 23.66
N ALA A 616 20.38 -4.78 23.39
CA ALA A 616 19.80 -5.11 22.10
C ALA A 616 18.58 -6.02 22.23
N TYR A 617 17.52 -5.76 21.46
CA TYR A 617 16.26 -6.49 21.52
C TYR A 617 15.89 -7.08 20.14
N PRO A 618 15.54 -8.38 20.06
CA PRO A 618 15.11 -8.98 18.81
C PRO A 618 13.69 -8.54 18.45
N LEU A 619 13.47 -8.25 17.16
CA LEU A 619 12.13 -8.01 16.60
C LEU A 619 11.47 -9.31 16.11
N SER A 620 12.26 -10.37 15.89
CA SER A 620 11.86 -11.68 15.33
C SER A 620 11.31 -11.57 13.90
N GLY A 621 11.90 -12.29 12.96
CA GLY A 621 11.61 -12.19 11.52
C GLY A 621 12.84 -11.83 10.69
N THR A 622 12.72 -12.01 9.38
CA THR A 622 13.82 -11.88 8.41
C THR A 622 13.62 -10.73 7.42
N SER A 623 12.38 -10.26 7.23
CA SER A 623 12.04 -9.18 6.29
C SER A 623 11.96 -7.82 6.98
N GLY A 624 12.10 -6.73 6.21
CA GLY A 624 11.89 -5.37 6.71
C GLY A 624 10.47 -5.14 7.27
N ALA A 625 9.44 -5.66 6.59
CA ALA A 625 8.04 -5.54 6.99
C ALA A 625 7.75 -6.19 8.35
N ASP A 626 8.35 -7.37 8.59
CA ASP A 626 8.18 -8.09 9.86
C ASP A 626 9.02 -7.50 10.99
N THR A 627 9.99 -6.63 10.69
CA THR A 627 11.00 -6.17 11.66
C THR A 627 11.08 -4.65 11.74
N TYR A 628 12.05 -4.01 11.08
CA TYR A 628 12.38 -2.59 11.24
C TYR A 628 11.26 -1.63 10.78
N LEU A 629 10.34 -2.08 9.92
CA LEU A 629 9.15 -1.31 9.51
C LEU A 629 7.93 -1.57 10.41
N ASN A 630 8.02 -2.51 11.36
CA ASN A 630 6.93 -2.83 12.25
C ASN A 630 6.97 -1.91 13.49
N ILE A 631 6.16 -0.85 13.44
CA ILE A 631 6.03 0.17 14.51
C ILE A 631 5.78 -0.48 15.88
N GLU A 632 4.89 -1.48 15.95
CA GLU A 632 4.52 -2.12 17.23
C GLU A 632 5.70 -2.84 17.87
N LYS A 633 6.48 -3.60 17.08
CA LYS A 633 7.64 -4.32 17.59
C LYS A 633 8.74 -3.38 18.06
N VAL A 634 8.96 -2.27 17.35
CA VAL A 634 9.94 -1.25 17.74
C VAL A 634 9.52 -0.56 19.05
N LEU A 635 8.23 -0.21 19.19
CA LEU A 635 7.71 0.38 20.43
C LEU A 635 7.69 -0.61 21.60
N ASP A 636 7.40 -1.90 21.35
CA ASP A 636 7.52 -2.94 22.38
C ASP A 636 8.96 -3.07 22.87
N ALA A 637 9.95 -3.06 21.95
CA ALA A 637 11.36 -3.06 22.31
C ALA A 637 11.71 -1.83 23.16
N ALA A 638 11.25 -0.63 22.79
CA ALA A 638 11.49 0.61 23.53
C ALA A 638 10.91 0.54 24.96
N ARG A 639 9.69 0.00 25.07
CA ARG A 639 8.99 -0.19 26.35
C ARG A 639 9.70 -1.22 27.24
N ARG A 640 10.20 -2.31 26.66
CA ARG A 640 10.90 -3.37 27.41
C ARG A 640 12.29 -2.95 27.86
N SER A 641 12.99 -2.16 27.05
CA SER A 641 14.30 -1.59 27.40
C SER A 641 14.20 -0.43 28.38
N GLY A 642 13.01 0.18 28.52
CA GLY A 642 12.82 1.42 29.28
C GLY A 642 13.59 2.57 28.66
N ALA A 643 13.57 2.69 27.33
CA ALA A 643 14.11 3.87 26.65
C ALA A 643 13.26 5.10 26.98
N ASP A 644 13.87 6.28 26.97
CA ASP A 644 13.20 7.57 27.13
C ASP A 644 12.89 8.23 25.78
N ALA A 645 13.61 7.82 24.73
CA ALA A 645 13.51 8.40 23.40
C ALA A 645 13.74 7.36 22.31
N VAL A 646 13.27 7.67 21.10
CA VAL A 646 13.52 6.90 19.89
C VAL A 646 14.21 7.77 18.85
N HIS A 647 15.37 7.31 18.39
CA HIS A 647 16.08 7.88 17.26
C HIS A 647 15.85 6.98 16.03
N PRO A 648 15.23 7.49 14.95
CA PRO A 648 14.91 6.67 13.79
C PRO A 648 16.11 6.48 12.84
N GLY A 649 17.11 7.36 12.90
CA GLY A 649 18.21 7.37 11.93
C GLY A 649 17.69 7.88 10.59
N TYR A 650 17.96 7.13 9.52
CA TYR A 650 17.48 7.42 8.16
C TYR A 650 16.90 6.17 7.49
N GLY A 651 16.07 6.34 6.46
CA GLY A 651 15.30 5.23 5.88
C GLY A 651 14.34 4.60 6.90
N PHE A 652 13.78 3.42 6.58
CA PHE A 652 12.75 2.75 7.39
C PHE A 652 11.62 3.68 7.82
N LEU A 653 11.50 3.96 9.12
CA LEU A 653 10.41 4.75 9.71
C LEU A 653 10.80 6.22 9.98
N SER A 654 11.99 6.67 9.56
CA SER A 654 12.50 8.03 9.86
C SER A 654 11.68 9.19 9.29
N GLU A 655 10.99 8.97 8.17
CA GLU A 655 10.10 9.94 7.53
C GLU A 655 8.63 9.51 7.64
N ASN A 656 8.34 8.59 8.56
CA ASN A 656 6.98 8.12 8.80
C ASN A 656 6.36 8.95 9.94
N ALA A 657 5.46 9.86 9.59
CA ALA A 657 4.76 10.72 10.54
C ALA A 657 3.94 9.92 11.58
N ASP A 658 3.40 8.77 11.20
CA ASP A 658 2.60 7.93 12.11
C ASP A 658 3.50 7.22 13.13
N PHE A 659 4.73 6.86 12.75
CA PHE A 659 5.72 6.35 13.70
C PHE A 659 6.18 7.44 14.67
N ALA A 660 6.50 8.64 14.17
CA ALA A 660 6.85 9.78 15.01
C ALA A 660 5.73 10.08 16.03
N GLN A 661 4.47 10.08 15.58
CA GLN A 661 3.30 10.24 16.44
C GLN A 661 3.20 9.10 17.46
N ALA A 662 3.34 7.85 17.03
CA ALA A 662 3.24 6.69 17.92
C ALA A 662 4.34 6.65 19.00
N VAL A 663 5.55 7.15 18.70
CA VAL A 663 6.63 7.34 19.70
C VAL A 663 6.20 8.38 20.75
N ILE A 664 5.68 9.53 20.30
CA ILE A 664 5.20 10.60 21.19
C ILE A 664 4.05 10.10 22.06
N ASP A 665 3.09 9.38 21.49
CA ASP A 665 1.93 8.80 22.18
C ASP A 665 2.35 7.73 23.20
N ALA A 666 3.45 7.01 22.92
CA ALA A 666 4.08 6.10 23.87
C ALA A 666 4.82 6.80 25.03
N ASN A 667 4.72 8.14 25.13
CA ASN A 667 5.44 9.01 26.07
C ASN A 667 6.97 8.91 25.95
N LEU A 668 7.46 8.63 24.75
CA LEU A 668 8.88 8.65 24.41
C LEU A 668 9.19 9.95 23.67
N ALA A 669 10.39 10.51 23.87
CA ALA A 669 10.83 11.62 23.05
C ALA A 669 11.15 11.15 21.63
N TRP A 670 10.47 11.72 20.64
CA TRP A 670 10.82 11.57 19.23
C TRP A 670 12.04 12.44 18.91
N ILE A 671 13.09 11.82 18.37
CA ILE A 671 14.30 12.52 17.93
C ILE A 671 14.22 12.73 16.41
N GLY A 672 13.49 13.77 16.02
CA GLY A 672 13.24 14.14 14.63
C GLY A 672 12.21 15.28 14.54
N PRO A 673 11.78 15.66 13.33
CA PRO A 673 10.77 16.69 13.12
C PRO A 673 9.40 16.26 13.62
N ASP A 674 8.54 17.22 13.92
CA ASP A 674 7.19 16.94 14.39
C ASP A 674 6.36 16.22 13.30
N PRO A 675 5.42 15.32 13.67
CA PRO A 675 4.66 14.52 12.70
C PRO A 675 3.95 15.33 11.61
N GLU A 676 3.41 16.49 11.96
CA GLU A 676 2.75 17.39 11.01
C GLU A 676 3.72 17.97 9.98
N THR A 677 4.93 18.35 10.41
CA THR A 677 5.98 18.84 9.51
C THR A 677 6.44 17.74 8.55
N ILE A 678 6.58 16.50 9.04
CA ILE A 678 6.86 15.34 8.17
C ILE A 678 5.77 15.17 7.11
N ARG A 679 4.48 15.25 7.48
CA ARG A 679 3.37 15.16 6.50
C ARG A 679 3.36 16.30 5.49
N ALA A 680 3.57 17.53 5.96
CA ALA A 680 3.54 18.73 5.12
C ALA A 680 4.65 18.72 4.07
N LEU A 681 5.88 18.37 4.47
CA LEU A 681 7.02 18.32 3.56
C LEU A 681 7.09 17.04 2.72
N GLY A 682 6.46 15.94 3.16
CA GLY A 682 6.31 14.71 2.38
C GLY A 682 5.28 14.79 1.25
N ASN A 683 4.36 15.77 1.29
CA ASN A 683 3.41 16.02 0.20
C ASN A 683 4.02 17.01 -0.81
N LYS A 684 4.25 16.57 -2.05
CA LYS A 684 4.87 17.39 -3.11
C LYS A 684 4.16 18.71 -3.39
N VAL A 685 2.82 18.76 -3.28
CA VAL A 685 2.04 19.98 -3.49
C VAL A 685 2.27 20.95 -2.34
N THR A 686 2.06 20.49 -1.11
CA THR A 686 2.26 21.30 0.10
C THR A 686 3.71 21.76 0.26
N ALA A 687 4.68 20.91 -0.03
CA ALA A 687 6.10 21.25 -0.01
C ALA A 687 6.44 22.32 -1.05
N ARG A 688 5.85 22.25 -2.25
CA ARG A 688 5.99 23.30 -3.28
C ARG A 688 5.34 24.60 -2.82
N ASP A 689 4.15 24.57 -2.23
CA ASP A 689 3.47 25.76 -1.72
C ASP A 689 4.29 26.45 -0.61
N ILE A 690 4.87 25.66 0.31
CA ILE A 690 5.79 26.16 1.34
C ILE A 690 7.04 26.78 0.69
N ALA A 691 7.62 26.12 -0.33
CA ALA A 691 8.79 26.64 -1.04
C ALA A 691 8.48 27.96 -1.76
N VAL A 692 7.31 28.08 -2.42
CA VAL A 692 6.85 29.32 -3.05
C VAL A 692 6.64 30.42 -2.00
N ALA A 693 5.97 30.10 -0.89
CA ALA A 693 5.74 31.05 0.21
C ALA A 693 7.04 31.53 0.85
N ALA A 694 8.04 30.64 0.94
CA ALA A 694 9.39 30.94 1.42
C ALA A 694 10.27 31.68 0.39
N GLY A 695 9.77 31.93 -0.83
CA GLY A 695 10.54 32.57 -1.90
C GLY A 695 11.68 31.72 -2.44
N ALA A 696 11.59 30.40 -2.31
CA ALA A 696 12.61 29.48 -2.79
C ALA A 696 12.73 29.54 -4.32
N PRO A 697 13.95 29.41 -4.87
CA PRO A 697 14.14 29.40 -6.31
C PRO A 697 13.53 28.11 -6.90
N LEU A 698 12.75 28.21 -7.96
CA LEU A 698 12.10 27.08 -8.64
C LEU A 698 12.47 27.09 -10.13
N VAL A 699 12.44 25.92 -10.76
CA VAL A 699 12.53 25.82 -12.23
C VAL A 699 11.43 26.68 -12.86
N PRO A 700 11.79 27.57 -13.81
CA PRO A 700 10.80 28.28 -14.61
C PRO A 700 9.93 27.26 -15.37
N GLY A 701 8.62 27.40 -15.23
CA GLY A 701 7.63 26.57 -15.91
C GLY A 701 6.48 27.43 -16.39
N SER A 702 5.74 26.94 -17.37
CA SER A 702 4.54 27.61 -17.86
C SER A 702 3.45 27.64 -16.79
N ASP A 703 2.74 28.77 -16.69
CA ASP A 703 1.56 28.93 -15.82
C ASP A 703 0.36 28.18 -16.40
N GLY A 704 0.44 26.85 -16.44
CA GLY A 704 -0.56 25.98 -17.07
C GLY A 704 -0.05 25.26 -18.33
N PRO A 705 -0.89 24.41 -18.95
CA PRO A 705 -0.59 23.78 -20.23
C PRO A 705 -0.43 24.83 -21.33
N VAL A 706 0.54 24.60 -22.21
CA VAL A 706 0.82 25.43 -23.38
C VAL A 706 0.04 24.87 -24.57
N GLU A 707 -0.72 25.72 -25.26
CA GLU A 707 -1.65 25.28 -26.33
C GLU A 707 -0.99 25.10 -27.70
N THR A 708 0.15 25.75 -27.94
CA THR A 708 0.80 25.79 -29.27
C THR A 708 2.31 25.68 -29.19
N ALA A 709 2.90 25.16 -30.26
CA ALA A 709 4.35 25.18 -30.45
C ALA A 709 4.94 26.60 -30.40
N ASP A 710 4.20 27.61 -30.90
CA ASP A 710 4.62 29.01 -30.84
C ASP A 710 4.70 29.54 -29.40
N ALA A 711 3.79 29.13 -28.52
CA ALA A 711 3.84 29.50 -27.11
C ALA A 711 4.98 28.75 -26.37
N ALA A 712 5.24 27.48 -26.72
CA ALA A 712 6.40 26.74 -26.22
C ALA A 712 7.72 27.39 -26.69
N ARG A 713 7.73 27.91 -27.91
CA ARG A 713 8.84 28.65 -28.49
C ARG A 713 9.04 30.00 -27.81
N ALA A 714 7.97 30.76 -27.56
CA ALA A 714 8.03 32.02 -26.82
C ALA A 714 8.58 31.80 -25.40
N PHE A 715 8.15 30.74 -24.71
CA PHE A 715 8.70 30.34 -23.42
C PHE A 715 10.21 30.05 -23.50
N ALA A 716 10.65 29.32 -24.53
CA ALA A 716 12.07 29.06 -24.75
C ALA A 716 12.90 30.32 -25.05
N GLU A 717 12.33 31.31 -25.76
CA GLU A 717 12.96 32.60 -26.02
C GLU A 717 13.06 33.47 -24.75
N GLU A 718 12.06 33.40 -23.87
CA GLU A 718 12.01 34.15 -22.60
C GLU A 718 12.91 33.54 -21.51
N HIS A 719 12.80 32.22 -21.28
CA HIS A 719 13.43 31.54 -20.15
C HIS A 719 14.70 30.77 -20.53
N GLY A 720 14.99 30.63 -21.83
CA GLY A 720 16.19 29.96 -22.37
C GLY A 720 16.02 28.47 -22.67
N LEU A 721 16.98 27.92 -23.42
CA LEU A 721 17.07 26.52 -23.85
C LEU A 721 18.17 25.73 -23.12
N PRO A 722 18.03 24.41 -22.91
CA PRO A 722 16.92 23.53 -23.35
C PRO A 722 15.62 23.63 -22.54
N ILE A 723 14.49 23.34 -23.18
CA ILE A 723 13.19 23.17 -22.50
C ILE A 723 12.75 21.71 -22.54
N ILE A 724 11.96 21.31 -21.57
CA ILE A 724 11.28 20.01 -21.56
C ILE A 724 9.78 20.23 -21.69
N ILE A 725 9.19 19.49 -22.62
CA ILE A 725 7.76 19.47 -22.90
C ILE A 725 7.23 18.19 -22.28
N LYS A 726 6.31 18.32 -21.34
CA LYS A 726 5.78 17.21 -20.55
C LYS A 726 4.28 17.13 -20.75
N ALA A 727 3.75 15.94 -21.04
CA ALA A 727 2.31 15.72 -20.99
C ALA A 727 1.74 16.13 -19.62
N ALA A 728 0.57 16.77 -19.62
CA ALA A 728 -0.13 17.20 -18.42
C ALA A 728 -0.62 16.03 -17.55
N HIS A 729 -0.81 14.87 -18.17
CA HIS A 729 -1.30 13.64 -17.54
C HIS A 729 -0.35 12.52 -17.94
N GLY A 730 0.35 11.91 -16.98
CA GLY A 730 1.28 10.81 -17.25
C GLY A 730 2.39 10.68 -16.20
N GLY A 731 2.75 9.45 -15.84
CA GLY A 731 3.88 9.12 -14.96
C GLY A 731 4.83 8.13 -15.63
N GLY A 732 6.12 8.17 -15.28
CA GLY A 732 7.10 7.15 -15.70
C GLY A 732 7.80 7.36 -17.05
N GLY A 733 8.12 8.59 -17.45
CA GLY A 733 8.98 8.82 -18.62
C GLY A 733 8.27 9.02 -19.96
N ARG A 734 7.00 8.58 -20.07
CA ARG A 734 6.21 8.60 -21.32
C ARG A 734 5.63 10.00 -21.60
N GLY A 735 5.69 10.45 -22.85
CA GLY A 735 5.17 11.77 -23.27
C GLY A 735 6.06 12.97 -22.91
N MET A 736 7.37 12.76 -22.71
CA MET A 736 8.34 13.84 -22.52
C MET A 736 9.23 14.03 -23.75
N ARG A 737 9.46 15.29 -24.14
CA ARG A 737 10.39 15.67 -25.21
C ARG A 737 11.27 16.83 -24.76
N ILE A 738 12.56 16.73 -25.04
CA ILE A 738 13.52 17.79 -24.74
C ILE A 738 13.83 18.50 -26.05
N ALA A 739 13.67 19.82 -26.09
CA ALA A 739 14.12 20.65 -27.19
C ALA A 739 15.37 21.42 -26.74
N ARG A 740 16.48 21.21 -27.45
CA ARG A 740 17.79 21.80 -27.15
C ARG A 740 18.05 23.03 -28.01
N GLU A 741 17.47 23.06 -29.21
CA GLU A 741 17.53 24.19 -30.13
C GLU A 741 16.14 24.75 -30.45
N LEU A 742 16.08 26.04 -30.80
CA LEU A 742 14.82 26.74 -31.12
C LEU A 742 14.05 26.09 -32.28
N GLY A 743 14.77 25.53 -33.27
CA GLY A 743 14.17 24.85 -34.41
C GLY A 743 13.55 23.49 -34.08
N GLU A 744 13.90 22.89 -32.93
CA GLU A 744 13.39 21.58 -32.50
C GLU A 744 12.07 21.69 -31.74
N VAL A 745 11.74 22.88 -31.21
CA VAL A 745 10.61 23.09 -30.31
C VAL A 745 9.28 22.68 -30.94
N GLU A 746 9.08 22.99 -32.23
CA GLU A 746 7.83 22.69 -32.93
C GLU A 746 7.61 21.18 -33.09
N GLU A 747 8.64 20.45 -33.53
CA GLU A 747 8.57 18.99 -33.68
C GLU A 747 8.48 18.28 -32.33
N ALA A 748 9.26 18.72 -31.34
CA ALA A 748 9.24 18.19 -29.98
C ALA A 748 7.85 18.37 -29.34
N PHE A 749 7.24 19.54 -29.50
CA PHE A 749 5.88 19.83 -29.00
C PHE A 749 4.85 18.93 -29.70
N ALA A 750 4.85 18.90 -31.03
CA ALA A 750 3.91 18.07 -31.78
C ALA A 750 4.08 16.56 -31.47
N SER A 751 5.31 16.11 -31.23
CA SER A 751 5.57 14.73 -30.83
C SER A 751 5.08 14.43 -29.41
N ALA A 752 5.26 15.35 -28.46
CA ALA A 752 4.79 15.17 -27.09
C ALA A 752 3.26 15.11 -27.05
N VAL A 753 2.58 16.00 -27.79
CA VAL A 753 1.11 16.02 -27.94
C VAL A 753 0.59 14.69 -28.50
N ARG A 754 1.15 14.17 -29.60
CA ARG A 754 0.72 12.89 -30.20
C ARG A 754 0.89 11.71 -29.24
N GLU A 755 2.01 11.66 -28.53
CA GLU A 755 2.27 10.58 -27.58
C GLU A 755 1.32 10.67 -26.37
N ALA A 756 1.03 11.90 -25.91
CA ALA A 756 0.06 12.14 -24.85
C ALA A 756 -1.38 11.77 -25.27
N GLU A 757 -1.76 12.06 -26.51
CA GLU A 757 -3.05 11.64 -27.08
C GLU A 757 -3.19 10.12 -27.18
N VAL A 758 -2.15 9.42 -27.64
CA VAL A 758 -2.16 7.95 -27.78
C VAL A 758 -2.16 7.27 -26.41
N ALA A 759 -1.37 7.76 -25.46
CA ALA A 759 -1.20 7.13 -24.16
C ALA A 759 -2.31 7.49 -23.15
N PHE A 760 -2.83 8.73 -23.20
CA PHE A 760 -3.70 9.29 -22.16
C PHE A 760 -4.99 9.91 -22.72
N GLY A 761 -5.21 9.85 -24.03
CA GLY A 761 -6.41 10.39 -24.69
C GLY A 761 -6.50 11.92 -24.70
N ARG A 762 -5.44 12.63 -24.26
CA ARG A 762 -5.38 14.10 -24.14
C ARG A 762 -3.98 14.62 -24.47
N GLY A 763 -3.93 15.65 -25.31
CA GLY A 763 -2.68 16.23 -25.83
C GLY A 763 -2.09 17.40 -25.02
N GLU A 764 -2.67 17.76 -23.87
CA GLU A 764 -2.21 18.90 -23.05
C GLU A 764 -0.74 18.70 -22.63
N CYS A 765 0.10 19.72 -22.83
CA CYS A 765 1.53 19.68 -22.49
C CYS A 765 1.96 20.93 -21.71
N PHE A 766 2.77 20.76 -20.67
CA PHE A 766 3.47 21.84 -19.97
C PHE A 766 4.87 22.01 -20.53
N VAL A 767 5.41 23.22 -20.40
CA VAL A 767 6.79 23.52 -20.75
C VAL A 767 7.52 23.99 -19.51
N GLU A 768 8.67 23.40 -19.26
CA GLU A 768 9.56 23.79 -18.17
C GLU A 768 10.97 23.97 -18.69
N ARG A 769 11.76 24.78 -18.01
CA ARG A 769 13.20 24.82 -18.22
C ARG A 769 13.78 23.45 -17.92
N PHE A 770 14.42 22.82 -18.90
CA PHE A 770 15.13 21.57 -18.67
C PHE A 770 16.49 21.90 -18.06
N LEU A 771 16.76 21.35 -16.88
CA LEU A 771 18.08 21.46 -16.27
C LEU A 771 18.97 20.37 -16.88
N ASP A 772 19.75 20.74 -17.89
CA ASP A 772 20.70 19.82 -18.54
C ASP A 772 21.97 19.71 -17.71
N LYS A 773 22.41 18.48 -17.45
CA LYS A 773 23.58 18.18 -16.60
C LYS A 773 23.54 18.92 -15.25
N PRO A 774 22.44 18.83 -14.48
CA PRO A 774 22.34 19.55 -13.22
C PRO A 774 23.21 18.87 -12.17
N ARG A 775 23.73 19.70 -11.27
CA ARG A 775 24.37 19.29 -10.02
C ARG A 775 23.30 19.16 -8.93
N HIS A 776 23.42 18.13 -8.11
CA HIS A 776 22.59 17.95 -6.92
C HIS A 776 23.31 18.59 -5.74
N VAL A 777 22.79 19.71 -5.24
CA VAL A 777 23.36 20.46 -4.13
C VAL A 777 22.33 20.53 -3.02
N GLU A 778 22.76 20.33 -1.78
CA GLU A 778 21.85 20.30 -0.64
C GLU A 778 22.38 21.11 0.55
N ALA A 779 21.46 21.55 1.41
CA ALA A 779 21.75 22.34 2.59
C ALA A 779 21.32 21.59 3.86
N GLN A 780 22.27 21.35 4.77
CA GLN A 780 22.00 20.79 6.09
C GLN A 780 21.37 21.86 6.98
N VAL A 781 20.24 21.54 7.59
CA VAL A 781 19.56 22.42 8.54
C VAL A 781 19.46 21.75 9.90
N LEU A 782 19.61 22.56 10.96
CA LEU A 782 19.21 22.25 12.33
C LEU A 782 18.20 23.29 12.78
N ALA A 783 17.11 22.83 13.40
CA ALA A 783 16.10 23.72 13.97
C ALA A 783 15.67 23.25 15.37
N ASP A 784 15.56 24.18 16.31
CA ASP A 784 15.08 23.89 17.66
C ASP A 784 13.64 24.40 17.90
N ARG A 785 13.10 24.05 19.07
CA ARG A 785 11.77 24.50 19.51
C ARG A 785 11.73 25.95 20.00
N HIS A 786 12.86 26.66 19.94
CA HIS A 786 13.01 28.06 20.38
C HIS A 786 13.02 29.02 19.19
N GLY A 787 12.76 28.51 17.97
CA GLY A 787 12.68 29.29 16.74
C GLY A 787 14.04 29.52 16.07
N ASN A 788 15.11 28.90 16.56
CA ASN A 788 16.40 28.98 15.89
C ASN A 788 16.42 27.98 14.73
N VAL A 789 16.82 28.46 13.54
CA VAL A 789 17.03 27.65 12.34
C VAL A 789 18.41 28.01 11.80
N VAL A 790 19.32 27.05 11.79
CA VAL A 790 20.72 27.21 11.36
C VAL A 790 20.98 26.34 10.14
N VAL A 791 21.57 26.92 9.10
CA VAL A 791 22.07 26.16 7.95
C VAL A 791 23.51 25.81 8.25
N VAL A 792 23.74 24.55 8.59
CA VAL A 792 25.04 24.06 9.10
C VAL A 792 26.08 24.00 7.99
N GLY A 793 25.68 23.65 6.77
CA GLY A 793 26.59 23.59 5.64
C GLY A 793 25.89 23.15 4.36
N THR A 794 26.65 23.14 3.26
CA THR A 794 26.18 22.67 1.94
C THR A 794 26.95 21.42 1.53
N ARG A 795 26.31 20.53 0.78
CA ARG A 795 26.92 19.34 0.19
C ARG A 795 26.62 19.29 -1.30
N ASP A 796 27.54 18.74 -2.07
CA ASP A 796 27.28 18.32 -3.45
C ASP A 796 27.23 16.79 -3.50
N CYS A 797 26.13 16.27 -4.03
CA CYS A 797 25.83 14.85 -4.13
C CYS A 797 25.60 14.44 -5.60
N SER A 798 26.16 15.20 -6.54
CA SER A 798 25.94 15.01 -7.98
C SER A 798 26.48 13.69 -8.51
N LEU A 799 27.47 13.10 -7.83
CA LEU A 799 28.02 11.81 -8.22
C LEU A 799 27.11 10.69 -7.70
N GLN A 800 26.12 10.36 -8.52
CA GLN A 800 25.08 9.39 -8.23
C GLN A 800 24.81 8.51 -9.46
N ARG A 801 24.38 7.26 -9.24
CA ARG A 801 23.99 6.30 -10.27
C ARG A 801 22.48 6.07 -10.18
N ARG A 802 21.71 6.33 -11.24
CA ARG A 802 20.24 6.12 -11.24
C ARG A 802 19.55 6.62 -9.96
N ASN A 803 19.92 7.82 -9.49
CA ASN A 803 19.45 8.45 -8.25
C ASN A 803 20.00 7.87 -6.91
N GLN A 804 20.92 6.92 -6.94
CA GLN A 804 21.67 6.44 -5.78
C GLN A 804 22.95 7.26 -5.61
N LYS A 805 23.05 8.09 -4.57
CA LYS A 805 24.26 8.87 -4.23
C LYS A 805 25.42 7.91 -3.91
N LEU A 806 26.60 8.15 -4.46
CA LEU A 806 27.79 7.30 -4.28
C LEU A 806 28.99 8.06 -3.71
N VAL A 807 29.17 9.32 -4.10
CA VAL A 807 30.21 10.21 -3.56
C VAL A 807 29.61 11.57 -3.29
N GLU A 808 29.85 12.07 -2.09
CA GLU A 808 29.38 13.37 -1.63
C GLU A 808 30.55 14.24 -1.19
N GLU A 809 30.44 15.57 -1.32
CA GLU A 809 31.49 16.48 -0.86
C GLU A 809 30.96 17.75 -0.19
N ALA A 810 31.67 18.21 0.84
CA ALA A 810 31.34 19.40 1.63
C ALA A 810 32.57 20.31 1.81
N PRO A 811 32.41 21.65 1.78
CA PRO A 811 31.23 22.35 1.29
C PRO A 811 31.00 22.08 -0.21
N ALA A 812 29.78 22.29 -0.69
CA ALA A 812 29.49 22.18 -2.13
C ALA A 812 30.47 23.09 -2.93
N PRO A 813 31.30 22.52 -3.82
CA PRO A 813 32.39 23.27 -4.45
C PRO A 813 31.87 24.13 -5.61
N PHE A 814 32.64 25.13 -6.04
CA PHE A 814 32.35 25.94 -7.23
C PHE A 814 30.99 26.67 -7.25
N LEU A 815 30.29 26.79 -6.12
CA LEU A 815 29.17 27.71 -5.98
C LEU A 815 29.70 29.14 -5.88
N THR A 816 29.06 30.06 -6.60
CA THR A 816 29.27 31.50 -6.38
C THR A 816 28.72 31.93 -5.02
N ASP A 817 29.20 33.06 -4.50
CA ASP A 817 28.70 33.60 -3.21
C ASP A 817 27.20 33.88 -3.26
N ASP A 818 26.67 34.37 -4.40
CA ASP A 818 25.23 34.58 -4.59
C ASP A 818 24.44 33.26 -4.51
N GLN A 819 24.90 32.22 -5.22
CA GLN A 819 24.24 30.91 -5.18
C GLN A 819 24.25 30.33 -3.77
N ARG A 820 25.38 30.43 -3.07
CA ARG A 820 25.51 29.97 -1.69
C ARG A 820 24.54 30.72 -0.77
N SER A 821 24.49 32.04 -0.85
CA SER A 821 23.56 32.86 -0.06
C SER A 821 22.11 32.49 -0.34
N ARG A 822 21.72 32.37 -1.61
CA ARG A 822 20.35 31.99 -1.99
C ARG A 822 19.94 30.61 -1.51
N ILE A 823 20.85 29.63 -1.57
CA ILE A 823 20.60 28.27 -1.04
C ILE A 823 20.41 28.33 0.48
N HIS A 824 21.28 29.04 1.20
CA HIS A 824 21.16 29.18 2.66
C HIS A 824 19.87 29.90 3.07
N GLU A 825 19.55 31.02 2.42
CA GLU A 825 18.35 31.80 2.71
C GLU A 825 17.08 30.99 2.42
N ALA A 826 17.00 30.35 1.25
CA ALA A 826 15.87 29.51 0.89
C ALA A 826 15.70 28.33 1.85
N ALA A 827 16.78 27.60 2.17
CA ALA A 827 16.71 26.48 3.10
C ALA A 827 16.22 26.91 4.49
N ARG A 828 16.72 28.04 5.00
CA ARG A 828 16.29 28.59 6.28
C ARG A 828 14.82 29.01 6.27
N GLU A 829 14.38 29.71 5.22
CA GLU A 829 13.00 30.21 5.14
C GLU A 829 12.00 29.09 4.92
N ILE A 830 12.34 28.06 4.12
CA ILE A 830 11.52 26.85 3.98
C ILE A 830 11.32 26.19 5.34
N CYS A 831 12.40 25.91 6.07
CA CYS A 831 12.32 25.26 7.37
C CYS A 831 11.58 26.12 8.41
N ARG A 832 11.75 27.45 8.39
CA ARG A 832 11.01 28.37 9.26
C ARG A 832 9.52 28.36 8.94
N THR A 833 9.17 28.45 7.65
CA THR A 833 7.77 28.46 7.17
C THR A 833 7.08 27.14 7.49
N ALA A 834 7.79 26.02 7.38
CA ALA A 834 7.28 24.69 7.71
C ALA A 834 7.20 24.39 9.23
N GLY A 835 7.70 25.27 10.10
CA GLY A 835 7.80 25.01 11.53
C GLY A 835 8.71 23.83 11.87
N TYR A 836 9.81 23.67 11.13
CA TYR A 836 10.70 22.51 11.22
C TYR A 836 11.42 22.41 12.57
N THR A 837 11.63 21.18 13.05
CA THR A 837 12.42 20.85 14.25
C THR A 837 13.35 19.67 14.00
N GLY A 838 14.48 19.60 14.70
CA GLY A 838 15.48 18.54 14.51
C GLY A 838 16.45 18.81 13.37
N ALA A 839 17.05 17.74 12.82
CA ALA A 839 17.92 17.80 11.65
C ALA A 839 17.12 17.53 10.37
N GLY A 840 17.43 18.27 9.30
CA GLY A 840 16.81 18.11 7.99
C GLY A 840 17.74 18.51 6.87
N THR A 841 17.39 18.17 5.64
CA THR A 841 18.16 18.58 4.47
C THR A 841 17.25 19.10 3.38
N VAL A 842 17.53 20.30 2.89
CA VAL A 842 16.83 20.92 1.77
C VAL A 842 17.66 20.69 0.51
N GLU A 843 17.07 20.01 -0.48
CA GLU A 843 17.75 19.61 -1.71
C GLU A 843 17.44 20.57 -2.86
N PHE A 844 18.45 20.84 -3.69
CA PHE A 844 18.40 21.74 -4.83
C PHE A 844 19.10 21.12 -6.05
N LEU A 845 18.67 21.55 -7.23
CA LEU A 845 19.38 21.33 -8.49
C LEU A 845 20.02 22.64 -8.94
N VAL A 846 21.31 22.59 -9.30
CA VAL A 846 22.08 23.72 -9.82
C VAL A 846 22.50 23.41 -11.25
N ALA A 847 22.00 24.17 -12.22
CA ALA A 847 22.35 23.99 -13.62
C ALA A 847 23.68 24.68 -13.99
N PRO A 848 24.32 24.31 -15.11
CA PRO A 848 25.58 24.90 -15.57
C PRO A 848 25.50 26.41 -15.83
N ASP A 849 24.33 26.94 -16.20
CA ASP A 849 24.08 28.37 -16.39
C ASP A 849 23.88 29.14 -15.07
N GLY A 850 23.91 28.42 -13.94
CA GLY A 850 23.80 28.97 -12.60
C GLY A 850 22.39 28.97 -12.02
N LEU A 851 21.37 28.52 -12.76
CA LEU A 851 20.00 28.40 -12.28
C LEU A 851 19.90 27.42 -11.11
N ILE A 852 19.26 27.85 -10.02
CA ILE A 852 18.99 27.04 -8.83
C ILE A 852 17.51 26.67 -8.84
N SER A 853 17.18 25.43 -8.50
CA SER A 853 15.80 25.00 -8.27
C SER A 853 15.72 24.16 -7.00
N PHE A 854 14.79 24.49 -6.12
CA PHE A 854 14.36 23.63 -5.03
C PHE A 854 13.83 22.31 -5.59
N LEU A 855 14.20 21.21 -4.93
CA LEU A 855 13.77 19.86 -5.26
C LEU A 855 12.79 19.34 -4.20
N GLU A 856 13.27 19.14 -2.98
CA GLU A 856 12.48 18.65 -1.85
C GLU A 856 13.16 18.91 -0.50
N VAL A 857 12.47 18.55 0.60
CA VAL A 857 13.05 18.54 1.95
C VAL A 857 12.98 17.12 2.49
N ASN A 858 14.14 16.56 2.84
CA ASN A 858 14.21 15.27 3.54
C ASN A 858 14.11 15.52 5.04
N THR A 859 13.06 14.98 5.67
CA THR A 859 12.67 15.30 7.05
C THR A 859 13.39 14.41 8.08
N ARG A 860 14.71 14.24 7.89
CA ARG A 860 15.55 13.33 8.66
C ARG A 860 17.03 13.73 8.61
N LEU A 861 17.85 13.05 9.39
CA LEU A 861 19.30 13.06 9.21
C LEU A 861 19.64 12.41 7.85
N GLN A 862 20.56 13.01 7.09
CA GLN A 862 21.04 12.42 5.83
C GLN A 862 22.18 11.42 6.07
N VAL A 863 22.39 10.52 5.11
CA VAL A 863 23.44 9.48 5.21
C VAL A 863 24.82 10.15 5.26
N GLU A 864 24.99 11.15 4.39
CA GLU A 864 26.13 12.01 4.11
C GLU A 864 26.31 13.18 5.10
N HIS A 865 25.62 13.14 6.24
CA HIS A 865 25.83 14.13 7.30
C HIS A 865 27.29 14.21 7.82
N PRO A 866 28.12 13.13 7.86
CA PRO A 866 29.47 13.19 8.41
C PRO A 866 30.38 14.23 7.74
N ILE A 867 30.29 14.45 6.43
CA ILE A 867 31.10 15.49 5.75
C ILE A 867 30.70 16.90 6.17
N THR A 868 29.45 17.13 6.55
CA THR A 868 29.04 18.38 7.20
C THR A 868 29.60 18.47 8.61
N GLU A 869 29.62 17.39 9.38
CA GLU A 869 30.23 17.37 10.73
C GLU A 869 31.72 17.70 10.68
N GLU A 870 32.48 17.10 9.75
CA GLU A 870 33.92 17.32 9.64
C GLU A 870 34.24 18.76 9.23
N THR A 871 33.49 19.31 8.27
CA THR A 871 33.71 20.69 7.80
C THR A 871 33.23 21.75 8.78
N THR A 872 32.36 21.44 9.73
CA THR A 872 31.78 22.47 10.64
C THR A 872 32.20 22.27 12.10
N GLY A 873 32.47 21.03 12.49
CA GLY A 873 32.73 20.62 13.88
C GLY A 873 31.48 20.43 14.70
N VAL A 874 30.30 20.42 14.07
CA VAL A 874 29.02 20.21 14.74
C VAL A 874 28.69 18.72 14.67
N ASP A 875 28.56 18.06 15.82
CA ASP A 875 27.98 16.71 15.88
C ASP A 875 26.46 16.82 15.74
N LEU A 876 25.95 16.43 14.58
CA LEU A 876 24.54 16.63 14.23
C LEU A 876 23.64 15.71 15.06
N VAL A 877 24.09 14.51 15.42
CA VAL A 877 23.33 13.58 16.26
C VAL A 877 23.28 14.08 17.70
N ALA A 878 24.36 14.69 18.20
CA ALA A 878 24.36 15.32 19.51
C ALA A 878 23.40 16.53 19.58
N GLU A 879 23.36 17.36 18.53
CA GLU A 879 22.37 18.43 18.43
C GLU A 879 20.94 17.89 18.37
N GLN A 880 20.70 16.77 17.67
CA GLN A 880 19.39 16.11 17.69
C GLN A 880 18.97 15.68 19.10
N PHE A 881 19.88 15.14 19.93
CA PHE A 881 19.58 14.84 21.34
C PHE A 881 19.28 16.10 22.15
N ARG A 882 20.05 17.17 21.93
CA ARG A 882 19.86 18.47 22.58
C ARG A 882 18.48 19.06 22.28
N ILE A 883 18.10 19.09 21.00
CA ILE A 883 16.77 19.53 20.54
C ILE A 883 15.66 18.67 21.13
N ALA A 884 15.83 17.34 21.13
CA ALA A 884 14.86 16.41 21.69
C ALA A 884 14.67 16.58 23.21
N ALA A 885 15.75 16.94 23.93
CA ALA A 885 15.70 17.32 25.35
C ALA A 885 15.04 18.69 25.61
N GLY A 886 14.65 19.42 24.55
CA GLY A 886 14.05 20.75 24.63
C GLY A 886 15.07 21.87 24.87
N GLU A 887 16.36 21.58 24.74
CA GLU A 887 17.41 22.60 24.85
C GLU A 887 17.54 23.39 23.53
N PRO A 888 17.95 24.68 23.59
CA PRO A 888 18.26 25.45 22.39
C PRO A 888 19.51 24.91 21.70
N LEU A 889 19.63 25.10 20.39
CA LEU A 889 20.84 24.75 19.62
C LEU A 889 22.11 25.27 20.29
N SER A 890 23.21 24.53 20.21
CA SER A 890 24.49 25.01 20.73
C SER A 890 25.07 26.19 19.93
N LEU A 891 24.58 26.35 18.69
CA LEU A 891 24.94 27.41 17.76
C LEU A 891 23.69 28.17 17.28
N THR A 892 23.81 29.48 17.14
CA THR A 892 22.72 30.36 16.67
C THR A 892 23.02 31.04 15.33
N GLU A 893 24.22 30.81 14.79
CA GLU A 893 24.67 31.35 13.50
C GLU A 893 25.16 30.19 12.61
N ASP A 894 25.11 30.39 11.29
CA ASP A 894 25.65 29.43 10.33
C ASP A 894 27.18 29.32 10.50
N PRO A 895 27.73 28.12 10.74
CA PRO A 895 29.16 27.96 10.93
C PRO A 895 29.90 28.12 9.58
N ALA A 896 31.04 28.82 9.62
CA ALA A 896 31.93 28.87 8.45
C ALA A 896 32.59 27.50 8.23
N PRO A 897 32.63 27.00 6.97
CA PRO A 897 33.25 25.71 6.68
C PRO A 897 34.77 25.74 6.92
N ARG A 898 35.29 24.63 7.44
CA ARG A 898 36.70 24.39 7.77
C ARG A 898 37.21 23.28 6.88
N GLY A 899 38.09 23.65 5.95
CA GLY A 899 38.63 22.69 4.99
C GLY A 899 37.56 22.15 4.04
N HIS A 900 37.80 20.93 3.57
CA HIS A 900 36.94 20.21 2.61
C HIS A 900 36.90 18.73 2.96
N ALA A 901 35.77 18.08 2.74
CA ALA A 901 35.58 16.67 3.02
C ALA A 901 34.87 15.95 1.88
N PHE A 902 35.29 14.72 1.60
CA PHE A 902 34.63 13.77 0.71
C PHE A 902 34.04 12.62 1.54
N GLU A 903 32.88 12.12 1.14
CA GLU A 903 32.33 10.84 1.60
C GLU A 903 32.23 9.89 0.41
N PHE A 904 32.65 8.65 0.61
CA PHE A 904 32.48 7.56 -0.33
C PHE A 904 31.60 6.49 0.31
N ARG A 905 30.47 6.16 -0.31
CA ARG A 905 29.61 5.06 0.12
C ARG A 905 30.23 3.73 -0.29
N ILE A 906 30.48 2.85 0.67
CA ILE A 906 31.11 1.55 0.45
C ILE A 906 30.02 0.48 0.45
N ASN A 907 29.49 0.18 -0.73
CA ASN A 907 28.44 -0.79 -0.96
C ASN A 907 28.99 -2.16 -1.37
N ALA A 908 28.28 -3.23 -0.97
CA ALA A 908 28.51 -4.61 -1.41
C ALA A 908 27.90 -4.84 -2.80
N GLU A 909 28.47 -4.18 -3.81
CA GLU A 909 28.01 -4.19 -5.20
C GLU A 909 29.21 -4.38 -6.13
N ASP A 910 28.97 -4.93 -7.33
CA ASP A 910 30.00 -5.19 -8.34
C ASP A 910 29.91 -4.22 -9.55
N PRO A 911 30.63 -3.08 -9.55
CA PRO A 911 30.59 -2.10 -10.64
C PRO A 911 30.78 -2.65 -12.07
N PRO A 912 31.77 -3.54 -12.36
CA PRO A 912 31.97 -4.05 -13.73
C PRO A 912 30.80 -4.84 -14.27
N ARG A 913 29.95 -5.41 -13.41
CA ARG A 913 28.71 -6.10 -13.82
C ARG A 913 27.47 -5.22 -13.70
N GLY A 914 27.66 -3.90 -13.73
CA GLY A 914 26.56 -2.96 -13.61
C GLY A 914 26.06 -2.81 -12.17
N PHE A 915 26.99 -2.83 -11.20
CA PHE A 915 26.73 -2.65 -9.76
C PHE A 915 25.72 -3.68 -9.22
N LEU A 916 25.89 -4.95 -9.59
CA LEU A 916 25.03 -6.02 -9.07
C LEU A 916 25.25 -6.15 -7.55
N PRO A 917 24.17 -6.10 -6.74
CA PRO A 917 24.28 -6.31 -5.30
C PRO A 917 24.69 -7.75 -4.98
N ALA A 918 25.55 -7.90 -3.97
CA ALA A 918 26.13 -9.18 -3.60
C ALA A 918 26.10 -9.40 -2.07
N PRO A 919 25.07 -10.09 -1.56
CA PRO A 919 25.08 -10.54 -0.16
C PRO A 919 26.17 -11.60 0.04
N GLY A 920 26.71 -11.70 1.26
CA GLY A 920 27.77 -12.66 1.55
C GLY A 920 28.56 -12.34 2.82
N ASP A 921 29.57 -13.17 3.11
CA ASP A 921 30.42 -13.01 4.27
C ASP A 921 31.65 -12.17 3.93
N VAL A 922 31.90 -11.14 4.73
CA VAL A 922 33.09 -10.29 4.62
C VAL A 922 34.25 -11.01 5.27
N THR A 923 35.10 -11.67 4.47
CA THR A 923 36.25 -12.45 4.97
C THR A 923 37.41 -11.56 5.38
N ARG A 924 37.50 -10.36 4.81
CA ARG A 924 38.46 -9.32 5.19
C ARG A 924 37.84 -7.94 5.03
N PHE A 925 38.07 -7.06 6.01
CA PHE A 925 37.61 -5.68 6.00
C PHE A 925 38.65 -4.79 6.72
N ASP A 926 39.68 -4.41 5.98
CA ASP A 926 40.77 -3.58 6.48
C ASP A 926 40.51 -2.13 6.07
N VAL A 927 40.14 -1.31 7.05
CA VAL A 927 39.83 0.10 6.84
C VAL A 927 41.10 0.94 6.77
N PRO A 928 41.13 2.01 5.95
CA PRO A 928 42.26 2.93 5.90
C PRO A 928 42.39 3.70 7.21
N THR A 929 43.61 4.15 7.51
CA THR A 929 43.90 4.92 8.73
C THR A 929 44.79 6.13 8.41
N GLY A 930 44.76 7.14 9.25
CA GLY A 930 45.65 8.30 9.09
C GLY A 930 44.96 9.63 9.37
N ALA A 931 45.71 10.72 9.14
CA ALA A 931 45.23 12.06 9.42
C ALA A 931 44.11 12.46 8.45
N GLY A 932 42.95 12.83 8.99
CA GLY A 932 41.79 13.25 8.20
C GLY A 932 41.03 12.09 7.55
N VAL A 933 41.19 10.86 8.04
CA VAL A 933 40.41 9.70 7.60
C VAL A 933 39.45 9.29 8.73
N ARG A 934 38.15 9.22 8.43
CA ARG A 934 37.11 8.71 9.31
C ARG A 934 36.35 7.60 8.57
N VAL A 935 35.99 6.53 9.27
CA VAL A 935 35.19 5.43 8.71
C VAL A 935 34.03 5.12 9.64
N ASP A 936 32.81 5.35 9.15
CA ASP A 936 31.57 4.96 9.81
C ASP A 936 31.11 3.63 9.19
N THR A 937 31.11 2.54 9.95
CA THR A 937 30.90 1.18 9.42
C THR A 937 29.85 0.40 10.19
N GLY A 938 29.05 -0.40 9.47
CA GLY A 938 28.12 -1.40 9.99
C GLY A 938 28.68 -2.82 9.98
N VAL A 939 29.86 -3.03 9.37
CA VAL A 939 30.51 -4.33 9.23
C VAL A 939 31.96 -4.30 9.71
N ARG A 940 32.55 -5.49 9.83
CA ARG A 940 33.96 -5.76 10.11
C ARG A 940 34.32 -7.14 9.55
N THR A 941 35.60 -7.48 9.55
CA THR A 941 36.08 -8.84 9.24
C THR A 941 35.26 -9.89 10.00
N GLY A 942 34.70 -10.86 9.27
CA GLY A 942 33.82 -11.92 9.76
C GLY A 942 32.34 -11.52 9.92
N SER A 943 31.92 -10.36 9.43
CA SER A 943 30.49 -10.00 9.38
C SER A 943 29.81 -10.59 8.15
N SER A 944 28.49 -10.73 8.19
CA SER A 944 27.68 -11.14 7.05
C SER A 944 26.83 -9.97 6.56
N VAL A 945 26.71 -9.83 5.24
CA VAL A 945 25.85 -8.85 4.56
C VAL A 945 24.60 -9.59 4.06
N PRO A 946 23.43 -9.39 4.71
CA PRO A 946 22.21 -10.11 4.34
C PRO A 946 21.56 -9.54 3.07
N ALA A 947 20.94 -10.42 2.27
CA ALA A 947 20.22 -10.05 1.04
C ALA A 947 18.97 -9.19 1.27
N ALA A 948 18.40 -9.25 2.48
CA ALA A 948 17.12 -8.61 2.82
C ALA A 948 17.16 -7.09 2.97
N TYR A 949 18.35 -6.48 2.99
CA TYR A 949 18.54 -5.06 3.29
C TYR A 949 19.49 -4.38 2.31
N ASP A 950 19.64 -3.06 2.49
CA ASP A 950 20.55 -2.20 1.71
C ASP A 950 22.02 -2.68 1.75
N SER A 951 22.72 -2.47 0.63
CA SER A 951 24.09 -2.93 0.37
C SER A 951 25.18 -2.08 1.01
N LEU A 952 24.86 -0.93 1.63
CA LEU A 952 25.83 -0.06 2.30
C LEU A 952 26.48 -0.75 3.50
N MET A 953 27.79 -0.99 3.41
CA MET A 953 28.60 -1.57 4.49
C MET A 953 29.24 -0.50 5.36
N ALA A 954 29.77 0.55 4.74
CA ALA A 954 30.47 1.63 5.42
C ALA A 954 30.47 2.94 4.62
N LYS A 955 30.92 4.01 5.26
CA LYS A 955 31.16 5.32 4.67
C LYS A 955 32.60 5.71 4.98
N LEU A 956 33.38 5.98 3.94
CA LEU A 956 34.74 6.50 4.07
C LEU A 956 34.70 8.02 3.93
N ILE A 957 35.08 8.72 4.98
CA ILE A 957 35.13 10.18 5.03
C ILE A 957 36.59 10.64 5.03
N VAL A 958 36.92 11.53 4.10
CA VAL A 958 38.27 12.04 3.92
C VAL A 958 38.29 13.54 3.92
N VAL A 959 39.05 14.12 4.85
CA VAL A 959 39.12 15.55 5.14
C VAL A 959 40.48 16.11 4.77
N GLY A 960 40.50 17.32 4.22
CA GLY A 960 41.70 18.10 3.93
C GLY A 960 41.49 19.58 4.26
N ALA A 961 42.59 20.33 4.40
CA ALA A 961 42.54 21.78 4.53
C ALA A 961 42.05 22.47 3.24
N THR A 962 42.21 21.80 2.11
CA THR A 962 41.66 22.18 0.81
C THR A 962 41.07 20.95 0.12
N ARG A 963 40.24 21.16 -0.90
CA ARG A 963 39.67 20.10 -1.74
C ARG A 963 40.77 19.23 -2.37
N GLU A 964 41.84 19.85 -2.87
CA GLU A 964 42.98 19.15 -3.48
C GLU A 964 43.70 18.25 -2.46
N GLN A 965 43.90 18.73 -1.23
CA GLN A 965 44.50 17.90 -0.19
C GLN A 965 43.59 16.73 0.18
N ALA A 966 42.28 16.97 0.28
CA ALA A 966 41.30 15.91 0.55
C ALA A 966 41.30 14.86 -0.56
N LEU A 967 41.40 15.25 -1.84
CA LEU A 967 41.53 14.33 -2.98
C LEU A 967 42.82 13.49 -2.93
N VAL A 968 43.96 14.10 -2.59
CA VAL A 968 45.24 13.36 -2.43
C VAL A 968 45.12 12.31 -1.32
N ARG A 969 44.49 12.67 -0.20
CA ARG A 969 44.22 11.72 0.90
C ARG A 969 43.21 10.66 0.50
N ALA A 970 42.21 11.00 -0.30
CA ALA A 970 41.16 10.07 -0.73
C ALA A 970 41.74 8.96 -1.60
N ARG A 971 42.64 9.30 -2.53
CA ARG A 971 43.39 8.31 -3.31
C ARG A 971 44.13 7.32 -2.43
N ALA A 972 44.91 7.82 -1.47
CA ALA A 972 45.64 6.96 -0.54
C ALA A 972 44.71 6.09 0.32
N ALA A 973 43.65 6.67 0.89
CA ALA A 973 42.70 5.95 1.72
C ALA A 973 41.92 4.87 0.94
N LEU A 974 41.52 5.15 -0.31
CA LEU A 974 40.85 4.18 -1.17
C LEU A 974 41.79 3.06 -1.62
N ASP A 975 43.06 3.35 -1.86
CA ASP A 975 44.08 2.34 -2.18
C ASP A 975 44.37 1.43 -0.97
N GLU A 976 44.36 1.98 0.25
CA GLU A 976 44.55 1.24 1.50
C GLU A 976 43.34 0.42 1.95
N PHE A 977 42.12 0.76 1.47
CA PHE A 977 40.90 0.06 1.88
C PHE A 977 40.83 -1.30 1.16
N GLU A 978 40.89 -2.38 1.94
CA GLU A 978 40.80 -3.75 1.42
C GLU A 978 39.54 -4.47 1.94
N ILE A 979 38.77 -5.03 1.02
CA ILE A 979 37.56 -5.82 1.30
C ILE A 979 37.67 -7.10 0.49
N GLU A 980 37.49 -8.25 1.14
CA GLU A 980 37.47 -9.58 0.51
C GLU A 980 36.22 -10.35 0.96
N GLY A 981 35.79 -11.33 0.16
CA GLY A 981 34.63 -12.20 0.44
C GLY A 981 33.29 -11.67 -0.09
N VAL A 982 33.21 -10.37 -0.39
CA VAL A 982 32.11 -9.76 -1.15
C VAL A 982 32.68 -8.75 -2.14
N PRO A 983 32.11 -8.60 -3.36
CA PRO A 983 32.49 -7.51 -4.24
C PRO A 983 32.10 -6.17 -3.62
N SER A 984 32.80 -5.10 -4.00
CA SER A 984 32.53 -3.76 -3.50
C SER A 984 32.76 -2.70 -4.55
N VAL A 985 32.20 -1.51 -4.31
CA VAL A 985 32.36 -0.32 -5.15
C VAL A 985 33.73 0.35 -5.03
N LEU A 986 34.68 -0.20 -4.26
CA LEU A 986 36.02 0.39 -4.08
C LEU A 986 36.79 0.60 -5.41
N PRO A 987 36.81 -0.35 -6.37
CA PRO A 987 37.48 -0.11 -7.66
C PRO A 987 36.88 1.06 -8.44
N PHE A 988 35.55 1.21 -8.39
CA PHE A 988 34.86 2.34 -8.98
C PHE A 988 35.31 3.66 -8.35
N HIS A 989 35.34 3.75 -7.01
CA HIS A 989 35.79 4.96 -6.32
C HIS A 989 37.23 5.33 -6.63
N ARG A 990 38.13 4.33 -6.75
CA ARG A 990 39.53 4.53 -7.18
C ARG A 990 39.61 5.14 -8.57
N ALA A 991 38.77 4.68 -9.50
CA ALA A 991 38.69 5.23 -10.84
C ALA A 991 38.14 6.67 -10.85
N VAL A 992 37.10 6.95 -10.05
CA VAL A 992 36.52 8.30 -9.90
C VAL A 992 37.55 9.32 -9.41
N VAL A 993 38.33 9.01 -8.38
CA VAL A 993 39.33 9.94 -7.84
C VAL A 993 40.54 10.14 -8.75
N ALA A 994 40.64 9.39 -9.85
CA ALA A 994 41.62 9.58 -10.91
C ALA A 994 41.05 10.36 -12.11
N ASP A 995 39.73 10.51 -12.23
CA ASP A 995 39.08 11.16 -13.36
C ASP A 995 39.21 12.69 -13.31
N ALA A 996 39.51 13.31 -14.45
CA ALA A 996 39.68 14.75 -14.57
C ALA A 996 38.37 15.54 -14.34
N ALA A 997 37.22 14.96 -14.68
CA ALA A 997 35.92 15.59 -14.46
C ALA A 997 35.62 15.78 -12.96
N PHE A 998 36.04 14.83 -12.12
CA PHE A 998 35.87 14.91 -10.67
C PHE A 998 36.98 15.73 -10.00
N THR A 999 38.23 15.57 -10.46
CA THR A 999 39.42 16.13 -9.81
C THR A 999 39.79 17.55 -10.26
N GLY A 1000 39.05 18.12 -11.22
CA GLY A 1000 39.26 19.46 -11.72
C GLY A 1000 39.33 20.52 -10.61
N SER A 1001 40.27 21.47 -10.74
CA SER A 1001 40.49 22.56 -9.78
C SER A 1001 39.78 23.86 -10.16
N GLU A 1002 39.38 24.03 -11.41
CA GLU A 1002 38.74 25.26 -11.92
C GLU A 1002 37.24 25.10 -12.18
N ALA A 1003 36.79 23.89 -12.50
CA ALA A 1003 35.38 23.58 -12.75
C ALA A 1003 35.06 22.16 -12.28
N PHE A 1004 33.80 21.94 -11.91
CA PHE A 1004 33.29 20.61 -11.60
C PHE A 1004 32.63 20.00 -12.83
N GLY A 1005 33.21 18.91 -13.35
CA GLY A 1005 32.71 18.23 -14.55
C GLY A 1005 31.66 17.16 -14.28
N VAL A 1006 31.30 16.93 -13.01
CA VAL A 1006 30.35 15.89 -12.57
C VAL A 1006 28.94 16.48 -12.44
N TYR A 1007 27.97 15.70 -12.90
CA TYR A 1007 26.54 15.99 -12.88
C TYR A 1007 25.76 14.69 -12.60
N THR A 1008 24.46 14.82 -12.31
CA THR A 1008 23.59 13.73 -11.80
C THR A 1008 23.46 12.47 -12.66
N THR A 1009 23.86 12.51 -13.94
CA THR A 1009 23.87 11.36 -14.89
C THR A 1009 25.27 11.10 -15.47
N TRP A 1010 26.32 11.68 -14.86
CA TRP A 1010 27.68 11.62 -15.39
C TRP A 1010 28.23 10.19 -15.49
N ILE A 1011 27.87 9.31 -14.55
CA ILE A 1011 28.31 7.90 -14.56
C ILE A 1011 27.80 7.20 -15.83
N GLU A 1012 26.54 7.42 -16.20
CA GLU A 1012 25.93 6.80 -17.37
C GLU A 1012 26.35 7.47 -18.68
N ASP A 1013 26.49 8.79 -18.69
CA ASP A 1013 26.66 9.57 -19.92
C ASP A 1013 28.12 9.73 -20.38
N ALA A 1014 29.07 9.79 -19.43
CA ALA A 1014 30.42 10.26 -19.73
C ALA A 1014 31.55 9.53 -19.01
N PHE A 1015 31.27 8.81 -17.91
CA PHE A 1015 32.31 8.11 -17.18
C PHE A 1015 32.74 6.84 -17.95
N GLN A 1016 33.99 6.84 -18.40
CA GLN A 1016 34.62 5.69 -19.05
C GLN A 1016 35.80 5.23 -18.18
N PRO A 1017 35.62 4.22 -17.31
CA PRO A 1017 36.76 3.67 -16.59
C PRO A 1017 37.76 3.11 -17.61
N GLY A 1018 39.02 3.52 -17.53
CA GLY A 1018 40.06 3.03 -18.45
C GLY A 1018 40.20 1.51 -18.41
N ASP A 1019 40.73 0.92 -19.49
CA ASP A 1019 40.81 -0.53 -19.78
C ASP A 1019 41.38 -1.42 -18.65
N SER A 1020 42.03 -0.86 -17.63
CA SER A 1020 42.63 -1.58 -16.50
C SER A 1020 41.97 -1.32 -15.13
N ALA A 1021 40.94 -0.49 -15.05
CA ALA A 1021 40.51 0.10 -13.77
C ALA A 1021 39.42 -0.68 -13.03
N VAL A 1022 38.74 -1.61 -13.70
CA VAL A 1022 37.55 -2.28 -13.17
C VAL A 1022 37.51 -3.74 -13.66
N GLU A 1023 38.49 -4.55 -13.25
CA GLU A 1023 38.40 -6.02 -13.43
C GLU A 1023 37.33 -6.58 -12.49
N GLY A 1024 36.51 -7.53 -12.98
CA GLY A 1024 35.46 -8.16 -12.19
C GLY A 1024 36.03 -8.95 -11.02
N SER A 1025 35.46 -8.80 -9.83
CA SER A 1025 35.91 -9.53 -8.63
C SER A 1025 35.69 -11.05 -8.79
N GLU A 1026 36.70 -11.84 -8.42
CA GLU A 1026 36.61 -13.31 -8.30
C GLU A 1026 35.73 -13.74 -7.10
N ASP A 1027 35.44 -12.83 -6.15
CA ASP A 1027 34.64 -13.09 -4.93
C ASP A 1027 33.16 -13.32 -5.22
N ILE A 1028 32.75 -13.08 -6.45
CA ILE A 1028 31.43 -13.47 -6.94
C ILE A 1028 31.33 -15.01 -6.93
N ALA A 1029 32.33 -15.83 -6.61
CA ALA A 1029 32.19 -17.29 -6.62
C ALA A 1029 31.80 -17.97 -5.27
N LEU A 1030 31.59 -17.25 -4.16
CA LEU A 1030 31.39 -17.91 -2.85
C LEU A 1030 29.90 -18.01 -2.45
N PRO A 1031 29.33 -19.22 -2.28
CA PRO A 1031 27.98 -19.38 -1.73
C PRO A 1031 27.94 -18.86 -0.29
N ALA A 1032 26.93 -18.04 0.01
CA ALA A 1032 26.64 -17.60 1.38
C ALA A 1032 26.56 -18.83 2.29
N ARG A 1033 27.37 -18.87 3.35
CA ARG A 1033 27.21 -19.89 4.38
C ARG A 1033 25.85 -19.66 5.04
N ASP A 1034 25.05 -20.71 5.14
CA ASP A 1034 23.72 -20.66 5.74
C ASP A 1034 23.82 -20.05 7.14
N GLY A 1035 23.43 -18.78 7.26
CA GLY A 1035 23.45 -17.99 8.49
C GLY A 1035 22.42 -18.44 9.52
N ARG A 1036 21.82 -19.63 9.36
CA ARG A 1036 20.89 -20.22 10.32
C ARG A 1036 21.52 -20.33 11.70
N ARG A 1037 21.08 -19.43 12.58
CA ARG A 1037 21.28 -19.54 14.01
C ARG A 1037 20.12 -20.29 14.63
N GLU A 1038 20.43 -21.37 15.33
CA GLU A 1038 19.44 -22.01 16.19
C GLU A 1038 19.43 -21.31 17.55
N ARG A 1039 18.25 -20.86 17.97
CA ARG A 1039 18.03 -20.19 19.24
C ARG A 1039 17.78 -21.23 20.33
N ILE A 1040 18.62 -21.19 21.37
CA ILE A 1040 18.39 -21.94 22.60
C ILE A 1040 18.19 -20.96 23.75
N THR A 1041 17.21 -21.21 24.62
CA THR A 1041 16.98 -20.39 25.81
C THR A 1041 17.79 -20.96 26.97
N VAL A 1042 18.69 -20.14 27.53
CA VAL A 1042 19.49 -20.46 28.71
C VAL A 1042 19.06 -19.54 29.83
N ASP A 1043 18.72 -20.08 30.98
CA ASP A 1043 18.38 -19.28 32.17
C ASP A 1043 19.67 -18.78 32.83
N ILE A 1044 19.84 -17.45 32.92
CA ILE A 1044 20.92 -16.80 33.65
C ILE A 1044 20.30 -15.77 34.58
N ASP A 1045 20.49 -15.95 35.88
CA ASP A 1045 19.98 -15.06 36.93
C ASP A 1045 18.47 -14.76 36.85
N GLY A 1046 17.66 -15.75 36.45
CA GLY A 1046 16.20 -15.62 36.34
C GLY A 1046 15.73 -14.82 35.12
N LYS A 1047 16.63 -14.58 34.16
CA LYS A 1047 16.32 -14.05 32.84
C LYS A 1047 16.59 -15.14 31.81
N GLY A 1048 15.58 -15.47 31.00
CA GLY A 1048 15.78 -16.30 29.82
C GLY A 1048 16.64 -15.56 28.80
N VAL A 1049 17.89 -15.98 28.66
CA VAL A 1049 18.84 -15.46 27.67
C VAL A 1049 18.78 -16.37 26.45
N GLN A 1050 18.27 -15.86 25.34
CA GLN A 1050 18.34 -16.59 24.08
C GLN A 1050 19.73 -16.47 23.48
N VAL A 1051 20.42 -17.60 23.40
CA VAL A 1051 21.72 -17.71 22.76
C VAL A 1051 21.49 -18.21 21.34
N GLY A 1052 21.80 -17.36 20.36
CA GLY A 1052 21.85 -17.76 18.96
C GLY A 1052 23.20 -18.42 18.68
N VAL A 1053 23.20 -19.71 18.38
CA VAL A 1053 24.40 -20.45 17.99
C VAL A 1053 24.31 -20.81 16.50
N PRO A 1054 25.40 -20.69 15.72
CA PRO A 1054 25.43 -21.21 14.35
C PRO A 1054 24.97 -22.67 14.32
N ALA A 1055 24.11 -23.03 13.36
CA ALA A 1055 23.56 -24.39 13.24
C ALA A 1055 24.66 -25.46 13.19
N ASP A 1056 25.82 -25.14 12.60
CA ASP A 1056 26.98 -26.02 12.54
C ASP A 1056 27.63 -26.24 13.91
N LEU A 1057 27.70 -25.20 14.74
CA LEU A 1057 28.25 -25.28 16.10
C LEU A 1057 27.31 -26.05 17.02
N LEU A 1058 26.01 -25.83 16.89
CA LEU A 1058 25.01 -26.58 17.65
C LEU A 1058 24.94 -28.05 17.22
N SER A 1059 25.09 -28.32 15.92
CA SER A 1059 25.21 -29.68 15.39
C SER A 1059 26.49 -30.35 15.88
N ALA A 1060 27.62 -29.65 15.92
CA ALA A 1060 28.88 -30.17 16.47
C ALA A 1060 28.81 -30.45 17.99
N LEU A 1061 28.07 -29.62 18.74
CA LEU A 1061 27.82 -29.80 20.17
C LEU A 1061 26.81 -30.95 20.45
N ARG A 1062 25.79 -31.11 19.60
CA ARG A 1062 24.79 -32.21 19.70
C ARG A 1062 25.33 -33.56 19.23
N ALA A 1063 26.25 -33.57 18.25
CA ALA A 1063 26.81 -34.78 17.66
C ALA A 1063 27.99 -35.37 18.44
N GLY A 1064 28.47 -34.71 19.50
CA GLY A 1064 29.58 -35.23 20.30
C GLY A 1064 30.88 -35.38 19.50
N GLY A 1065 31.46 -34.27 19.03
CA GLY A 1065 32.90 -34.21 18.74
C GLY A 1065 33.41 -34.97 17.51
N GLY A 1066 32.68 -35.01 16.39
CA GLY A 1066 33.17 -35.53 15.11
C GLY A 1066 32.79 -34.61 13.94
N ALA A 1067 33.79 -34.09 13.22
CA ALA A 1067 33.59 -33.24 12.04
C ALA A 1067 33.05 -34.05 10.83
N PRO A 1068 32.18 -33.47 9.98
CA PRO A 1068 31.84 -34.10 8.70
C PRO A 1068 32.89 -33.73 7.63
N SER A 1069 33.46 -34.75 7.02
CA SER A 1069 34.29 -34.68 5.82
C SER A 1069 33.44 -34.32 4.60
N GLY A 1070 33.85 -33.28 3.86
CA GLY A 1070 33.27 -32.94 2.56
C GLY A 1070 33.49 -34.04 1.52
N THR A 1071 32.50 -34.19 0.64
CA THR A 1071 32.68 -34.85 -0.66
C THR A 1071 32.24 -33.86 -1.73
N ALA A 1072 33.23 -33.44 -2.53
CA ALA A 1072 33.02 -32.75 -3.79
C ALA A 1072 32.40 -33.75 -4.78
N ALA A 1073 31.38 -33.32 -5.52
CA ALA A 1073 30.88 -34.03 -6.68
C ALA A 1073 31.25 -33.22 -7.93
N GLU A 1074 31.87 -33.92 -8.87
CA GLU A 1074 32.47 -33.44 -10.11
C GLU A 1074 31.43 -32.91 -11.12
N GLU A 1075 31.88 -31.94 -11.91
CA GLU A 1075 31.23 -31.37 -13.08
C GLU A 1075 31.01 -32.42 -14.18
N HIS A 1076 29.84 -32.34 -14.84
CA HIS A 1076 29.65 -32.82 -16.21
C HIS A 1076 29.05 -31.66 -17.02
N ASP A 1077 29.83 -31.24 -18.02
CA ASP A 1077 29.57 -30.21 -19.02
C ASP A 1077 28.83 -30.80 -20.23
N ASP A 1078 27.97 -29.96 -20.82
CA ASP A 1078 27.45 -29.95 -22.21
C ASP A 1078 26.07 -29.22 -22.31
N GLY A 1079 25.37 -28.99 -21.18
CA GLY A 1079 24.11 -28.23 -21.12
C GLY A 1079 24.22 -26.80 -20.56
N ALA A 1080 25.38 -26.42 -20.02
CA ALA A 1080 25.58 -25.16 -19.29
C ALA A 1080 25.72 -23.92 -20.20
N ALA A 1081 26.10 -24.10 -21.47
CA ALA A 1081 26.32 -22.99 -22.40
C ALA A 1081 25.04 -22.34 -22.96
N GLU A 1082 23.90 -23.02 -22.82
CA GLU A 1082 22.58 -22.56 -23.32
C GLU A 1082 21.70 -21.99 -22.19
N ALA A 1083 21.94 -22.36 -20.93
CA ALA A 1083 21.15 -21.90 -19.80
C ALA A 1083 21.43 -20.43 -19.44
N LEU A 1084 20.36 -19.62 -19.36
CA LEU A 1084 20.39 -18.27 -18.82
C LEU A 1084 20.23 -18.35 -17.29
N ALA A 1085 21.30 -18.10 -16.54
CA ALA A 1085 21.28 -18.18 -15.08
C ALA A 1085 21.01 -16.82 -14.42
N SER A 1086 20.34 -16.83 -13.26
CA SER A 1086 20.18 -15.62 -12.44
C SER A 1086 21.54 -15.15 -11.94
N PRO A 1087 21.93 -13.88 -12.18
CA PRO A 1087 23.23 -13.36 -11.77
C PRO A 1087 23.28 -13.00 -10.27
N VAL A 1088 22.11 -12.89 -9.61
CA VAL A 1088 21.95 -12.50 -8.20
C VAL A 1088 20.94 -13.40 -7.48
N GLU A 1089 21.03 -13.45 -6.16
CA GLU A 1089 19.99 -14.03 -5.30
C GLU A 1089 18.99 -12.93 -4.93
N GLY A 1090 17.71 -13.14 -5.20
CA GLY A 1090 16.68 -12.12 -5.04
C GLY A 1090 15.30 -12.63 -5.44
N ASN A 1091 14.35 -11.74 -5.70
CA ASN A 1091 13.03 -12.11 -6.20
C ASN A 1091 12.91 -11.75 -7.68
N LEU A 1092 12.47 -12.68 -8.53
CA LEU A 1092 12.14 -12.37 -9.92
C LEU A 1092 10.95 -11.39 -9.93
N VAL A 1093 11.12 -10.18 -10.44
CA VAL A 1093 10.08 -9.13 -10.46
C VAL A 1093 9.19 -9.24 -11.68
N LYS A 1094 9.81 -9.46 -12.85
CA LYS A 1094 9.12 -9.61 -14.13
C LYS A 1094 10.03 -10.19 -15.20
N TRP A 1095 9.40 -10.81 -16.19
CA TRP A 1095 10.03 -11.09 -17.47
C TRP A 1095 9.98 -9.85 -18.35
N VAL A 1096 11.09 -9.52 -19.01
CA VAL A 1096 11.20 -8.40 -19.95
C VAL A 1096 11.02 -8.90 -21.39
N ALA A 1097 11.57 -10.07 -21.70
CA ALA A 1097 11.38 -10.73 -22.98
C ALA A 1097 10.26 -11.78 -22.89
N GLU A 1098 9.47 -11.88 -23.97
CA GLU A 1098 8.46 -12.94 -24.13
C GLU A 1098 9.12 -14.30 -24.42
N ASP A 1099 8.44 -15.38 -24.05
CA ASP A 1099 8.88 -16.73 -24.40
C ASP A 1099 8.87 -16.94 -25.92
N GLY A 1100 9.98 -17.44 -26.47
CA GLY A 1100 10.20 -17.57 -27.91
C GLY A 1100 10.72 -16.30 -28.61
N ALA A 1101 11.00 -15.21 -27.88
CA ALA A 1101 11.54 -13.98 -28.48
C ALA A 1101 12.98 -14.17 -28.99
N ARG A 1102 13.30 -13.54 -30.14
CA ARG A 1102 14.70 -13.38 -30.57
C ARG A 1102 15.35 -12.26 -29.78
N ILE A 1103 16.48 -12.56 -29.16
CA ILE A 1103 17.24 -11.63 -28.32
C ILE A 1103 18.72 -11.60 -28.74
N GLU A 1104 19.34 -10.43 -28.64
CA GLU A 1104 20.76 -10.23 -28.85
C GLU A 1104 21.51 -10.28 -27.51
N ALA A 1105 22.79 -10.66 -27.54
CA ALA A 1105 23.63 -10.67 -26.35
C ALA A 1105 23.66 -9.27 -25.72
N GLY A 1106 23.33 -9.19 -24.42
CA GLY A 1106 23.19 -7.94 -23.68
C GLY A 1106 21.74 -7.47 -23.49
N ASP A 1107 20.76 -7.99 -24.26
CA ASP A 1107 19.36 -7.62 -24.10
C ASP A 1107 18.81 -8.05 -22.73
N PRO A 1108 18.03 -7.21 -22.03
CA PRO A 1108 17.44 -7.58 -20.75
C PRO A 1108 16.31 -8.61 -20.97
N VAL A 1109 16.41 -9.75 -20.28
CA VAL A 1109 15.46 -10.86 -20.41
C VAL A 1109 14.50 -10.94 -19.22
N ALA A 1110 14.99 -10.66 -18.02
CA ALA A 1110 14.23 -10.64 -16.78
C ALA A 1110 14.71 -9.50 -15.86
N ILE A 1111 13.91 -9.14 -14.86
CA ILE A 1111 14.31 -8.24 -13.77
C ILE A 1111 14.25 -9.03 -12.46
N VAL A 1112 15.33 -9.00 -11.68
CA VAL A 1112 15.38 -9.58 -10.33
C VAL A 1112 15.62 -8.46 -9.32
N GLU A 1113 14.81 -8.38 -8.27
CA GLU A 1113 14.98 -7.47 -7.14
C GLU A 1113 15.84 -8.14 -6.07
N ALA A 1114 16.98 -7.53 -5.77
CA ALA A 1114 17.85 -7.94 -4.68
C ALA A 1114 18.34 -6.69 -3.95
N MET A 1115 18.40 -6.72 -2.62
CA MET A 1115 18.89 -5.59 -1.80
C MET A 1115 18.20 -4.25 -2.13
N LYS A 1116 16.88 -4.30 -2.40
CA LYS A 1116 16.04 -3.16 -2.83
C LYS A 1116 16.40 -2.54 -4.19
N MET A 1117 17.14 -3.26 -5.02
CA MET A 1117 17.50 -2.83 -6.37
C MET A 1117 16.97 -3.82 -7.40
N GLU A 1118 16.25 -3.29 -8.39
CA GLU A 1118 15.89 -4.03 -9.61
C GLU A 1118 17.11 -4.15 -10.53
N SER A 1119 17.58 -5.37 -10.73
CA SER A 1119 18.71 -5.71 -11.59
C SER A 1119 18.22 -6.45 -12.84
N PRO A 1120 18.51 -5.95 -14.06
CA PRO A 1120 18.20 -6.69 -15.27
C PRO A 1120 19.13 -7.91 -15.39
N VAL A 1121 18.57 -9.01 -15.89
CA VAL A 1121 19.30 -10.21 -16.29
C VAL A 1121 19.56 -10.11 -17.80
N PRO A 1122 20.79 -9.79 -18.23
CA PRO A 1122 21.11 -9.67 -19.64
C PRO A 1122 21.27 -11.05 -20.29
N ALA A 1123 20.88 -11.15 -21.56
CA ALA A 1123 21.14 -12.29 -22.42
C ALA A 1123 22.64 -12.52 -22.58
N HIS A 1124 23.13 -13.73 -22.32
CA HIS A 1124 24.57 -14.05 -22.45
C HIS A 1124 25.00 -14.31 -23.90
N ARG A 1125 24.05 -14.48 -24.82
CA ARG A 1125 24.29 -14.81 -26.23
C ARG A 1125 23.10 -14.41 -27.10
N ASN A 1126 23.32 -14.39 -28.41
CA ASN A 1126 22.25 -14.25 -29.39
C ASN A 1126 21.47 -15.56 -29.49
N GLY A 1127 20.15 -15.48 -29.67
CA GLY A 1127 19.33 -16.66 -29.95
C GLY A 1127 17.85 -16.44 -29.70
N VAL A 1128 17.12 -17.55 -29.58
CA VAL A 1128 15.70 -17.58 -29.20
C VAL A 1128 15.62 -17.87 -27.70
N PHE A 1129 15.02 -16.95 -26.95
CA PHE A 1129 14.80 -17.12 -25.53
C PHE A 1129 13.70 -18.15 -25.28
N ALA A 1130 13.97 -19.15 -24.46
CA ALA A 1130 12.96 -20.02 -23.89
C ALA A 1130 12.94 -19.80 -22.36
N ARG A 1131 11.79 -19.34 -21.87
CA ARG A 1131 11.58 -18.94 -20.48
C ARG A 1131 11.57 -20.16 -19.55
N GLY A 1132 12.18 -20.04 -18.38
CA GLY A 1132 12.08 -21.04 -17.31
C GLY A 1132 10.75 -20.97 -16.57
N ASP A 1133 10.54 -21.92 -15.66
CA ASP A 1133 9.28 -22.10 -14.94
C ASP A 1133 9.09 -21.11 -13.77
N GLN A 1134 10.02 -20.18 -13.56
CA GLN A 1134 9.94 -19.20 -12.49
C GLN A 1134 8.89 -18.12 -12.77
N GLU A 1135 8.04 -17.84 -11.79
CA GLU A 1135 7.00 -16.80 -11.88
C GLU A 1135 7.41 -15.50 -11.16
N PRO A 1136 6.95 -14.33 -11.64
CA PRO A 1136 7.11 -13.06 -10.92
C PRO A 1136 6.66 -13.15 -9.45
N GLY A 1137 7.50 -12.65 -8.54
CA GLY A 1137 7.38 -12.76 -7.09
C GLY A 1137 8.14 -13.93 -6.47
N GLN A 1138 8.64 -14.89 -7.27
CA GLN A 1138 9.38 -16.04 -6.78
C GLN A 1138 10.83 -15.69 -6.42
N ALA A 1139 11.31 -16.21 -5.29
CA ALA A 1139 12.71 -16.12 -4.90
C ALA A 1139 13.57 -16.99 -5.82
N VAL A 1140 14.60 -16.40 -6.42
CA VAL A 1140 15.55 -17.05 -7.31
C VAL A 1140 16.93 -17.03 -6.68
N LYS A 1141 17.62 -18.17 -6.75
CA LYS A 1141 19.00 -18.27 -6.28
C LYS A 1141 19.95 -17.81 -7.36
N ARG A 1142 21.10 -17.30 -6.93
CA ARG A 1142 22.18 -17.03 -7.87
C ARG A 1142 22.66 -18.33 -8.53
N GLY A 1143 22.82 -18.29 -9.85
CA GLY A 1143 23.15 -19.46 -10.66
C GLY A 1143 21.96 -20.35 -11.00
N GLU A 1144 20.76 -20.07 -10.47
CA GLU A 1144 19.54 -20.78 -10.85
C GLU A 1144 19.19 -20.47 -12.30
N ALA A 1145 18.91 -21.50 -13.11
CA ALA A 1145 18.55 -21.33 -14.51
C ALA A 1145 17.17 -20.68 -14.63
N LEU A 1146 17.12 -19.44 -15.12
CA LEU A 1146 15.92 -18.66 -15.41
C LEU A 1146 15.34 -18.99 -16.80
N GLY A 1147 16.09 -19.69 -17.65
CA GLY A 1147 15.65 -20.08 -18.97
C GLY A 1147 16.82 -20.58 -19.80
N ARG A 1148 16.66 -20.63 -21.12
CA ARG A 1148 17.74 -20.93 -22.06
C ARG A 1148 17.69 -20.03 -23.30
N ILE A 1149 18.82 -19.87 -23.96
CA ILE A 1149 18.93 -19.14 -25.22
C ILE A 1149 19.46 -20.09 -26.30
N ASP A 1150 18.56 -20.54 -27.15
CA ASP A 1150 18.83 -21.52 -28.21
C ASP A 1150 19.40 -20.79 -29.44
N GLY A 1151 20.54 -21.27 -29.96
CA GLY A 1151 21.35 -20.61 -31.02
C GLY A 1151 20.82 -20.70 -32.44
#